data_AF-A0A9K3M1Z6-F1
#
_entry.id   AF-A0A9K3M1Z6-F1
#
_cell.length_a   1.000
_cell.length_b   1.000
_cell.length_c   1.000
_cell.angle_alpha   90.00
_cell.angle_beta   90.00
_cell.angle_gamma   90.00
#
_symmetry.space_group_name_H-M   'P 1'
#
loop_
_entity.id
_entity.type
_entity.pdbx_description
1 polymer ?
#
loop_
_entity_poly.entity_id
_entity_poly.type
_entity_poly.pdbx_seq_one_letter_code
_entity_poly.pdbx_strand_id
1 'polypeptide(L)'
;MNSLLVSRSRKNKRGCKGLQTVMVFVLATVLTGLLSSVIIAAAAETMESPSSMAGVLVMMDGYLTYRLYENAAIHGNATEIGVTTTTKLSLDSPKMKDDVDGSSSACYLSGELEGSVTFHQDGWYTFNCSFHNTSTGWVWIDGHVVCGDNHPYQPSIWDNPLKIQTIRKHTFPLRAHIMTNATTHCYKNDRQSSRLLEIPTLEVIWNREPLVFSTSSSSDGEVQKSSMGILRQQLQLPPDTPTPSLPRDGTQVQKQNNLDLHQPIVPTDVTFHPQLPLPEQRREELQRRLKQGWGYWLRSNILSIVKLPEGLIVSFQFCIPKRNMSSSHSNNTEHCLELAVPDLKDVVRVDLHAYDRSYSSYNISFDGKSIQMECSVTGSQQQELQYLISVSERQQQPKQQQTNRHDYDVWTLKVVPRYAWFRPGDYRRISSGVSFTTPGLGVVNFTIVEDTEEIRATSTSPRHARWLRHPVITSDDVILTIQLSEEMMSPKLGFIAGFNDPARMPKSIQELQVHMRTQRRLEETRVRTKFQGKALVAEAIQAAVMWTLIYNPIENGPFMPVSRSSSWDFGGNVKTANSDWTYVIFDWDNFFASLLAGLDNRDIAYSNLFQVVKSKTAAGFVPNWSTGGLKSQDRTEPPVGAKVLLELFKKYQDEWIVEALLDDLLDWNDWFMNERLISPAGVIALGSYYDFSHSRDGAKFPENSNTMWAARMESGLDNSPMYDGELLYDERYHLMNISDVGMTSLVCQEAYSLATLADAVGRDPMIGQRLRERGDNLVRSILSHFWDDRNDRQIFSNRYQLRTNHTFVSHITPTSFYPFLFVNTTVWREQFHHPPRPEVMETVISSWLLNSSRFCIRSDVTTSDVFPKTDPNNACYWGLPSVSADDPTFMSGSWNYWRGLVWGPMSQLVYWSLQGGSSSNVVTLARASLCNQMKNLMLSQWTTNRHICENYSPYKNATDCSGTNFYHWGALNGLIGMIEEGYW
;
A
#
# COMPACT_ATOMS: atom_id res chain seq x y z
N MET A 1 -40.11 -16.49 -24.01
CA MET A 1 -41.28 -16.81 -24.88
C MET A 1 -42.27 -15.67 -24.77
N ASN A 2 -42.43 -14.91 -25.86
CA ASN A 2 -43.41 -13.84 -26.02
C ASN A 2 -44.78 -14.42 -26.39
N SER A 3 -45.86 -13.90 -25.78
CA SER A 3 -47.09 -13.47 -26.47
C SER A 3 -47.99 -12.74 -25.44
N LEU A 4 -48.36 -11.46 -25.53
CA LEU A 4 -49.05 -10.64 -26.54
C LEU A 4 -50.57 -10.92 -26.72
N LEU A 5 -51.35 -9.85 -26.50
CA LEU A 5 -52.55 -9.40 -27.26
C LEU A 5 -53.88 -10.17 -26.96
N VAL A 6 -55.11 -9.63 -26.99
CA VAL A 6 -55.66 -8.33 -27.44
C VAL A 6 -57.17 -8.22 -27.16
N SER A 7 -57.61 -7.04 -26.69
CA SER A 7 -58.83 -6.30 -27.09
C SER A 7 -60.25 -6.84 -26.74
N ARG A 8 -61.35 -6.08 -26.71
CA ARG A 8 -61.69 -4.71 -27.17
C ARG A 8 -63.10 -4.34 -26.64
N SER A 9 -63.39 -3.03 -26.63
CA SER A 9 -64.70 -2.40 -26.94
C SER A 9 -65.77 -2.34 -25.81
N ARG A 10 -66.54 -1.26 -25.56
CA ARG A 10 -66.90 -0.03 -26.32
C ARG A 10 -67.72 0.93 -25.41
N LYS A 11 -67.67 2.24 -25.75
CA LYS A 11 -68.71 3.31 -25.60
C LYS A 11 -69.02 3.77 -24.15
N ASN A 12 -69.34 5.02 -23.80
CA ASN A 12 -69.87 6.19 -24.53
C ASN A 12 -69.67 7.48 -23.68
N LYS A 13 -69.31 8.58 -24.37
CA LYS A 13 -69.81 9.98 -24.31
C LYS A 13 -70.10 10.74 -22.98
N ARG A 14 -69.54 11.97 -22.95
CA ARG A 14 -70.00 13.28 -22.38
C ARG A 14 -69.99 13.39 -20.84
N GLY A 15 -69.55 14.46 -20.17
CA GLY A 15 -69.05 15.80 -20.49
C GLY A 15 -69.27 16.71 -19.25
N CYS A 16 -68.21 17.43 -18.81
CA CYS A 16 -68.11 18.73 -18.09
C CYS A 16 -69.36 19.29 -17.33
N LYS A 17 -69.33 19.95 -16.16
CA LYS A 17 -68.36 20.73 -15.33
C LYS A 17 -69.09 21.03 -13.99
N GLY A 18 -68.42 21.09 -12.85
CA GLY A 18 -68.22 22.35 -12.09
C GLY A 18 -68.75 22.21 -10.66
N LEU A 19 -67.88 22.10 -9.65
CA LEU A 19 -67.29 23.17 -8.82
C LEU A 19 -68.20 23.65 -7.67
N GLN A 20 -67.70 23.36 -6.45
CA GLN A 20 -67.63 24.24 -5.28
C GLN A 20 -68.83 24.37 -4.31
N THR A 21 -68.56 23.80 -3.11
CA THR A 21 -68.61 24.46 -1.79
C THR A 21 -69.77 24.11 -0.86
N VAL A 22 -69.40 24.04 0.42
CA VAL A 22 -70.19 23.97 1.66
C VAL A 22 -70.35 22.56 2.21
N MET A 23 -69.41 22.17 3.08
CA MET A 23 -69.67 21.18 4.12
C MET A 23 -69.20 21.75 5.47
N VAL A 24 -70.15 21.86 6.40
CA VAL A 24 -70.05 22.41 7.75
C VAL A 24 -70.15 21.23 8.74
N PHE A 25 -69.12 21.10 9.60
CA PHE A 25 -69.12 20.71 11.04
C PHE A 25 -69.96 19.49 11.51
N VAL A 26 -69.52 18.54 12.35
CA VAL A 26 -68.65 18.57 13.55
C VAL A 26 -68.12 17.15 13.80
N LEU A 27 -66.80 16.99 14.00
CA LEU A 27 -66.24 16.28 15.16
C LEU A 27 -64.71 16.51 15.22
N ALA A 28 -64.37 17.50 16.04
CA ALA A 28 -63.24 17.55 16.96
C ALA A 28 -61.80 17.33 16.41
N THR A 29 -61.11 18.48 16.22
CA THR A 29 -59.77 18.85 16.77
C THR A 29 -58.59 17.89 16.56
N VAL A 30 -57.45 18.22 15.93
CA VAL A 30 -56.65 19.47 15.82
C VAL A 30 -55.80 19.46 14.53
N LEU A 31 -55.56 20.64 13.96
CA LEU A 31 -54.78 20.94 12.77
C LEU A 31 -53.27 21.18 13.06
N THR A 32 -52.44 20.81 12.06
CA THR A 32 -51.19 21.45 11.57
C THR A 32 -49.91 21.55 12.42
N GLY A 33 -48.82 21.06 11.81
CA GLY A 33 -47.66 21.90 11.50
C GLY A 33 -46.39 21.64 12.29
N LEU A 34 -45.29 21.49 11.55
CA LEU A 34 -43.88 21.54 11.96
C LEU A 34 -43.28 20.33 12.68
N LEU A 35 -41.94 20.27 12.53
CA LEU A 35 -40.92 19.51 13.26
C LEU A 35 -40.35 18.34 12.43
N SER A 36 -39.14 18.38 11.86
CA SER A 36 -37.84 18.82 12.39
C SER A 36 -37.71 18.50 13.88
N SER A 37 -36.78 17.60 14.22
CA SER A 37 -36.33 17.24 15.58
C SER A 37 -36.91 15.94 16.17
N VAL A 38 -36.05 14.92 16.16
CA VAL A 38 -35.66 14.05 17.29
C VAL A 38 -36.66 13.01 17.82
N ILE A 39 -36.17 11.76 17.89
CA ILE A 39 -35.99 10.87 19.07
C ILE A 39 -35.25 9.64 18.48
N ILE A 40 -34.01 9.23 18.78
CA ILE A 40 -33.15 9.28 19.99
C ILE A 40 -33.94 9.18 21.28
N ALA A 41 -34.28 7.95 21.68
CA ALA A 41 -34.31 7.46 23.07
C ALA A 41 -34.73 5.98 23.14
N ALA A 42 -33.73 5.10 23.15
CA ALA A 42 -33.69 3.82 23.86
C ALA A 42 -32.20 3.39 23.76
N ALA A 43 -31.37 3.40 24.78
CA ALA A 43 -31.62 3.03 26.17
C ALA A 43 -30.84 3.94 27.12
N ALA A 44 -31.53 4.43 28.15
CA ALA A 44 -30.96 4.99 29.36
C ALA A 44 -31.82 4.50 30.54
N GLU A 45 -31.38 3.42 31.18
CA GLU A 45 -31.56 3.12 32.60
C GLU A 45 -30.21 2.48 32.97
N THR A 46 -29.30 3.12 33.71
CA THR A 46 -29.45 3.62 35.06
C THR A 46 -28.62 4.88 35.28
N MET A 47 -29.23 5.91 35.88
CA MET A 47 -28.57 7.14 36.32
C MET A 47 -27.97 6.95 37.72
N GLU A 48 -26.70 7.34 37.90
CA GLU A 48 -26.27 8.14 39.07
C GLU A 48 -25.31 9.26 38.59
N SER A 49 -25.83 10.50 38.62
CA SER A 49 -25.25 11.85 38.48
C SER A 49 -24.05 12.14 37.53
N PRO A 50 -24.27 12.97 36.48
CA PRO A 50 -23.24 13.81 35.88
C PRO A 50 -23.44 15.27 36.30
N SER A 51 -22.62 15.76 37.25
CA SER A 51 -22.54 17.19 37.56
C SER A 51 -21.11 17.61 37.84
N SER A 52 -20.27 17.58 36.81
CA SER A 52 -19.22 18.56 36.49
C SER A 52 -18.56 18.14 35.18
N MET A 53 -18.08 19.09 34.37
CA MET A 53 -17.51 18.91 33.01
C MET A 53 -18.50 19.05 31.83
N ALA A 54 -19.36 20.07 31.88
CA ALA A 54 -19.66 20.83 30.65
C ALA A 54 -18.78 22.08 30.66
N GLY A 55 -17.49 21.89 30.39
CA GLY A 55 -16.51 22.97 30.25
C GLY A 55 -16.45 23.40 28.78
N VAL A 56 -16.77 24.66 28.54
CA VAL A 56 -16.61 25.38 27.28
C VAL A 56 -15.26 25.05 26.64
N LEU A 57 -15.27 24.38 25.49
CA LEU A 57 -14.08 24.23 24.64
C LEU A 57 -13.85 25.58 23.95
N VAL A 58 -13.16 26.49 24.65
CA VAL A 58 -12.55 27.66 24.01
C VAL A 58 -11.47 27.10 23.09
N MET A 59 -11.57 27.36 21.78
CA MET A 59 -10.47 27.13 20.85
C MET A 59 -9.33 28.06 21.26
N MET A 60 -8.42 27.57 22.10
CA MET A 60 -7.17 28.25 22.42
C MET A 60 -6.11 27.76 21.43
N ASP A 61 -5.57 28.67 20.63
CA ASP A 61 -4.43 28.41 19.76
C ASP A 61 -3.18 28.08 20.59
N GLY A 62 -2.35 27.14 20.11
CA GLY A 62 -1.02 26.87 20.68
C GLY A 62 -0.85 25.54 21.43
N TYR A 63 -1.71 24.53 21.22
CA TYR A 63 -1.63 23.24 21.91
C TYR A 63 -1.67 22.02 20.97
N LEU A 64 -1.05 20.92 21.40
CA LEU A 64 -1.18 19.55 20.87
C LEU A 64 -1.84 18.65 21.92
N THR A 65 -2.56 17.62 21.49
CA THR A 65 -3.13 16.61 22.40
C THR A 65 -2.10 15.52 22.67
N TYR A 66 -1.83 15.21 23.93
CA TYR A 66 -1.08 14.02 24.31
C TYR A 66 -2.02 12.95 24.88
N ARG A 67 -1.69 11.68 24.63
CA ARG A 67 -2.38 10.54 25.24
C ARG A 67 -1.37 9.53 25.75
N LEU A 68 -1.55 9.05 26.98
CA LEU A 68 -0.68 8.07 27.63
C LEU A 68 -1.43 6.77 27.92
N TYR A 69 -0.73 5.66 27.72
CA TYR A 69 -1.29 4.32 27.81
C TYR A 69 -0.48 3.46 28.77
N GLU A 70 -1.16 2.67 29.59
CA GLU A 70 -0.55 1.66 30.46
C GLU A 70 -0.12 0.39 29.70
N ASN A 71 -0.35 0.36 28.38
CA ASN A 71 0.14 -0.67 27.48
C ASN A 71 1.19 -0.13 26.52
N ALA A 72 2.01 -1.01 25.97
CA ALA A 72 3.08 -0.66 25.04
C ALA A 72 2.65 -0.73 23.56
N ALA A 73 1.35 -0.58 23.27
CA ALA A 73 0.81 -0.76 21.93
C ALA A 73 -0.10 0.36 21.43
N ILE A 74 -0.27 1.45 22.18
CA ILE A 74 -1.18 2.56 21.85
C ILE A 74 -2.57 1.98 21.49
N HIS A 75 -3.11 1.19 22.42
CA HIS A 75 -4.36 0.47 22.21
C HIS A 75 -5.39 0.77 23.28
N GLY A 76 -6.65 0.73 22.88
CA GLY A 76 -7.80 1.04 23.72
C GLY A 76 -7.91 2.52 24.04
N ASN A 77 -8.60 2.82 25.13
CA ASN A 77 -8.70 4.17 25.64
C ASN A 77 -7.41 4.55 26.36
N ALA A 78 -6.94 5.77 26.12
CA ALA A 78 -5.83 6.31 26.88
C ALA A 78 -6.23 6.51 28.34
N THR A 79 -5.32 6.16 29.24
CA THR A 79 -5.51 6.34 30.68
C THR A 79 -5.37 7.81 31.07
N GLU A 80 -4.51 8.54 30.37
CA GLU A 80 -4.37 9.99 30.52
C GLU A 80 -4.47 10.67 29.16
N ILE A 81 -5.23 11.76 29.10
CA ILE A 81 -5.37 12.63 27.93
C ILE A 81 -5.21 14.07 28.42
N GLY A 82 -4.39 14.86 27.74
CA GLY A 82 -4.25 16.27 28.03
C GLY A 82 -3.76 17.06 26.84
N VAL A 83 -3.47 18.33 27.06
CA VAL A 83 -2.93 19.23 26.04
C VAL A 83 -1.59 19.80 26.47
N THR A 84 -0.70 20.04 25.52
CA THR A 84 0.64 20.58 25.75
C THR A 84 0.97 21.64 24.71
N THR A 85 1.64 22.72 25.11
CA THR A 85 2.14 23.75 24.19
C THR A 85 3.51 23.39 23.61
N THR A 86 4.07 22.25 24.02
CA THR A 86 5.40 21.79 23.61
C THR A 86 5.28 20.52 22.78
N THR A 87 6.28 20.29 21.94
CA THR A 87 6.47 19.05 21.18
C THR A 87 7.25 18.01 21.98
N LYS A 88 7.08 18.02 23.30
CA LYS A 88 7.67 17.07 24.23
C LYS A 88 6.61 16.09 24.73
N LEU A 89 6.95 14.82 24.71
CA LEU A 89 6.14 13.72 25.24
C LEU A 89 6.97 12.95 26.26
N SER A 90 6.39 12.70 27.43
CA SER A 90 7.05 11.97 28.52
C SER A 90 6.10 10.89 29.05
N LEU A 91 6.63 9.69 29.29
CA LEU A 91 5.88 8.59 29.90
C LEU A 91 5.92 8.64 31.45
N ASP A 92 5.98 9.84 32.03
CA ASP A 92 5.85 10.08 33.48
C ASP A 92 4.54 10.83 33.78
N SER A 93 3.90 10.52 34.91
CA SER A 93 2.63 11.18 35.26
C SER A 93 2.85 12.62 35.72
N PRO A 94 2.16 13.62 35.15
CA PRO A 94 2.19 15.00 35.65
C PRO A 94 1.61 15.17 37.07
N LYS A 95 0.82 14.21 37.58
CA LYS A 95 0.10 14.31 38.86
C LYS A 95 0.94 13.99 40.11
N MET A 96 2.20 13.58 39.98
CA MET A 96 3.05 13.26 41.14
C MET A 96 3.70 14.49 41.80
N LYS A 97 2.91 15.51 42.18
CA LYS A 97 3.39 16.54 43.11
C LYS A 97 2.73 16.59 44.48
N ASP A 98 1.55 16.03 44.72
CA ASP A 98 0.87 16.24 46.02
C ASP A 98 0.05 15.08 46.64
N ASP A 99 0.01 13.86 46.10
CA ASP A 99 -0.76 12.78 46.74
C ASP A 99 0.07 11.95 47.73
N VAL A 100 -0.23 12.14 49.02
CA VAL A 100 0.34 11.46 50.19
C VAL A 100 -0.36 10.12 50.50
N ASP A 101 -1.42 9.76 49.75
CA ASP A 101 -2.12 8.49 49.96
C ASP A 101 -1.79 7.45 48.87
N GLY A 102 -1.33 6.28 49.31
CA GLY A 102 -0.73 5.22 48.49
C GLY A 102 -1.67 4.46 47.56
N SER A 103 -2.43 5.14 46.69
CA SER A 103 -3.19 4.50 45.61
C SER A 103 -2.48 4.65 44.26
N SER A 104 -1.86 3.56 43.79
CA SER A 104 -1.56 3.25 42.38
C SER A 104 -0.98 4.39 41.50
N SER A 105 0.35 4.54 41.47
CA SER A 105 1.02 5.32 40.42
C SER A 105 0.90 4.60 39.07
N ALA A 106 0.14 5.16 38.13
CA ALA A 106 0.00 4.61 36.77
C ALA A 106 1.36 4.49 36.06
N CYS A 107 1.63 3.34 35.46
CA CYS A 107 2.87 3.03 34.72
C CYS A 107 2.59 3.13 33.22
N TYR A 108 3.02 4.22 32.58
CA TYR A 108 2.83 4.42 31.14
C TYR A 108 3.94 3.73 30.33
N LEU A 109 3.54 2.95 29.33
CA LEU A 109 4.42 2.16 28.46
C LEU A 109 4.38 2.59 27.00
N SER A 110 3.37 3.37 26.62
CA SER A 110 3.37 4.09 25.36
C SER A 110 2.61 5.40 25.46
N GLY A 111 2.87 6.29 24.51
CA GLY A 111 2.20 7.56 24.40
C GLY A 111 2.19 8.06 22.98
N GLU A 112 1.22 8.93 22.71
CA GLU A 112 1.13 9.65 21.45
C GLU A 112 0.97 11.15 21.69
N LEU A 113 1.48 11.92 20.74
CA LEU A 113 1.28 13.35 20.60
C LEU A 113 0.63 13.59 19.24
N GLU A 114 -0.52 14.24 19.22
CA GLU A 114 -1.34 14.39 18.03
C GLU A 114 -1.96 15.79 17.94
N GLY A 115 -2.09 16.31 16.73
CA GLY A 115 -2.78 17.55 16.45
C GLY A 115 -2.47 18.03 15.04
N SER A 116 -2.63 19.33 14.81
CA SER A 116 -2.21 19.97 13.57
C SER A 116 -1.14 21.02 13.86
N VAL A 117 -0.20 21.17 12.94
CA VAL A 117 0.80 22.24 12.94
C VAL A 117 0.58 23.15 11.74
N THR A 118 0.43 24.43 12.00
CA THR A 118 0.35 25.48 10.99
C THR A 118 1.71 26.16 10.87
N PHE A 119 2.30 26.15 9.68
CA PHE A 119 3.51 26.89 9.35
C PHE A 119 3.16 28.23 8.72
N HIS A 120 3.73 29.31 9.22
CA HIS A 120 3.43 30.68 8.77
C HIS A 120 4.40 31.19 7.71
N GLN A 121 5.48 30.46 7.43
CA GLN A 121 6.54 30.89 6.54
C GLN A 121 7.04 29.73 5.67
N ASP A 122 7.31 30.03 4.40
CA ASP A 122 7.90 29.08 3.46
C ASP A 122 9.35 28.75 3.87
N GLY A 123 9.76 27.50 3.65
CA GLY A 123 11.12 27.09 3.95
C GLY A 123 11.33 25.59 3.94
N TRP A 124 12.59 25.21 4.06
CA TRP A 124 13.00 23.86 4.44
C TRP A 124 13.03 23.77 5.96
N TYR A 125 12.19 22.89 6.50
CA TYR A 125 12.11 22.62 7.93
C TYR A 125 12.88 21.35 8.25
N THR A 126 13.94 21.50 9.03
CA THR A 126 14.74 20.39 9.55
C THR A 126 14.22 20.00 10.92
N PHE A 127 13.84 18.75 11.11
CA PHE A 127 13.36 18.22 12.39
C PHE A 127 14.47 17.50 13.15
N ASN A 128 14.72 17.89 14.39
CA ASN A 128 15.69 17.31 15.30
C ASN A 128 14.93 16.67 16.45
N CYS A 129 14.86 15.34 16.44
CA CYS A 129 14.14 14.57 17.45
C CYS A 129 15.10 13.89 18.41
N SER A 130 14.86 14.05 19.70
CA SER A 130 15.61 13.39 20.77
C SER A 130 14.72 12.33 21.40
N PHE A 131 15.04 11.06 21.16
CA PHE A 131 14.41 9.92 21.83
C PHE A 131 15.31 9.45 22.97
N HIS A 132 14.71 9.25 24.15
CA HIS A 132 15.43 8.75 25.33
C HIS A 132 14.68 7.54 25.88
N ASN A 133 15.37 6.42 26.09
CA ASN A 133 14.85 5.18 26.66
C ASN A 133 13.54 4.64 26.00
N THR A 134 13.40 4.84 24.69
CA THR A 134 12.32 4.25 23.87
C THR A 134 12.73 2.89 23.32
N SER A 135 11.76 2.02 23.04
CA SER A 135 11.97 0.78 22.27
C SER A 135 11.69 1.00 20.78
N THR A 136 10.65 1.78 20.51
CA THR A 136 10.30 2.29 19.19
C THR A 136 9.73 3.70 19.35
N GLY A 137 10.00 4.56 18.38
CA GLY A 137 9.47 5.91 18.37
C GLY A 137 9.56 6.56 17.00
N TRP A 138 8.55 7.35 16.66
CA TRP A 138 8.36 7.91 15.32
C TRP A 138 7.70 9.27 15.39
N VAL A 139 8.05 10.15 14.45
CA VAL A 139 7.38 11.44 14.26
C VAL A 139 6.98 11.58 12.81
N TRP A 140 5.70 11.88 12.59
CA TRP A 140 5.13 12.16 11.28
C TRP A 140 4.61 13.59 11.18
N ILE A 141 4.87 14.22 10.04
CA ILE A 141 4.24 15.46 9.60
C ILE A 141 3.61 15.18 8.23
N ASP A 142 2.29 15.31 8.10
CA ASP A 142 1.55 15.00 6.85
C ASP A 142 1.78 13.60 6.25
N GLY A 143 2.11 12.62 7.11
CA GLY A 143 2.45 11.26 6.67
C GLY A 143 3.95 11.03 6.39
N HIS A 144 4.75 12.09 6.29
CA HIS A 144 6.19 11.98 6.17
C HIS A 144 6.81 11.58 7.51
N VAL A 145 7.55 10.47 7.56
CA VAL A 145 8.37 10.09 8.73
C VAL A 145 9.60 11.01 8.76
N VAL A 146 9.58 12.02 9.63
CA VAL A 146 10.67 13.02 9.73
C VAL A 146 11.76 12.61 10.72
N CYS A 147 11.44 11.69 11.64
CA CYS A 147 12.35 11.16 12.64
C CYS A 147 11.93 9.77 13.12
N GLY A 148 12.91 8.97 13.57
CA GLY A 148 12.70 7.75 14.34
C GLY A 148 13.77 7.54 15.40
N ASP A 149 13.53 6.64 16.37
CA ASP A 149 14.46 6.32 17.45
C ASP A 149 15.67 5.45 17.01
N ASN A 150 15.71 5.11 15.72
CA ASN A 150 16.78 4.41 15.02
C ASN A 150 17.09 2.99 15.53
N HIS A 151 16.20 2.39 16.33
CA HIS A 151 16.32 0.96 16.66
C HIS A 151 15.95 0.07 15.48
N PRO A 152 14.81 0.29 14.78
CA PRO A 152 14.37 -0.62 13.72
C PRO A 152 15.05 -0.39 12.38
N TYR A 153 15.40 0.86 12.09
CA TYR A 153 16.00 1.31 10.84
C TYR A 153 17.14 2.31 11.09
N GLN A 154 17.97 2.58 10.08
CA GLN A 154 19.10 3.50 10.23
C GLN A 154 18.69 4.99 10.29
N PRO A 155 19.44 5.85 10.99
CA PRO A 155 19.10 7.26 11.16
C PRO A 155 19.03 8.12 9.90
N SER A 156 19.62 7.66 8.79
CA SER A 156 19.82 8.47 7.59
C SER A 156 18.67 8.36 6.58
N ILE A 157 17.58 7.67 6.91
CA ILE A 157 16.52 7.35 5.93
C ILE A 157 15.26 8.22 6.04
N TRP A 158 15.22 9.16 6.98
CA TRP A 158 14.02 9.96 7.25
C TRP A 158 13.80 11.03 6.18
N ASP A 159 12.53 11.36 5.94
CA ASP A 159 12.11 12.40 4.99
C ASP A 159 12.29 13.79 5.64
N ASN A 160 13.54 14.20 5.75
CA ASN A 160 13.96 15.35 6.56
C ASN A 160 15.25 15.96 5.95
N PRO A 161 15.23 17.24 5.52
CA PRO A 161 14.21 18.26 5.78
C PRO A 161 12.93 18.12 4.93
N LEU A 162 11.83 18.71 5.42
CA LEU A 162 10.59 18.87 4.65
C LEU A 162 10.51 20.26 4.03
N LYS A 163 10.06 20.32 2.78
CA LYS A 163 9.75 21.58 2.10
C LYS A 163 8.32 22.00 2.42
N ILE A 164 8.15 23.18 2.99
CA ILE A 164 6.84 23.75 3.30
C ILE A 164 6.57 24.96 2.41
N GLN A 165 5.40 24.97 1.77
CA GLN A 165 4.92 26.04 0.90
C GLN A 165 3.51 26.47 1.32
N THR A 166 3.44 27.55 2.09
CA THR A 166 2.24 28.03 2.80
C THR A 166 1.11 28.45 1.87
N ILE A 167 1.42 28.82 0.62
CA ILE A 167 0.43 29.15 -0.43
C ILE A 167 -0.43 27.92 -0.80
N ARG A 168 0.12 26.70 -0.75
CA ARG A 168 -0.58 25.47 -1.13
C ARG A 168 -1.30 24.85 0.05
N LYS A 169 -0.56 24.62 1.12
CA LYS A 169 -1.02 24.04 2.38
C LYS A 169 -0.09 24.54 3.47
N HIS A 170 -0.65 25.13 4.51
CA HIS A 170 0.12 25.62 5.65
C HIS A 170 -0.17 24.83 6.92
N THR A 171 -1.28 24.09 6.99
CA THR A 171 -1.65 23.27 8.15
C THR A 171 -1.54 21.78 7.83
N PHE A 172 -0.80 21.06 8.67
CA PHE A 172 -0.46 19.65 8.45
C PHE A 172 -0.75 18.82 9.72
N PRO A 173 -1.22 17.57 9.58
CA PRO A 173 -1.37 16.69 10.73
C PRO A 173 0.00 16.32 11.29
N LEU A 174 0.17 16.49 12.60
CA LEU A 174 1.34 16.08 13.37
C LEU A 174 0.97 14.87 14.22
N ARG A 175 1.77 13.82 14.14
CA ARG A 175 1.64 12.63 14.98
C ARG A 175 3.01 12.20 15.46
N ALA A 176 3.11 11.86 16.73
CA ALA A 176 4.34 11.35 17.31
C ALA A 176 4.01 10.20 18.24
N HIS A 177 4.67 9.05 18.09
CA HIS A 177 4.45 7.88 18.93
C HIS A 177 5.76 7.54 19.64
N ILE A 178 5.68 7.21 20.92
CA ILE A 178 6.77 6.54 21.63
C ILE A 178 6.23 5.33 22.37
N MET A 179 7.03 4.27 22.38
CA MET A 179 6.79 3.07 23.15
C MET A 179 8.08 2.74 23.90
N THR A 180 7.94 2.10 25.05
CA THR A 180 9.08 1.57 25.78
C THR A 180 8.84 0.12 26.17
N ASN A 181 9.94 -0.61 26.27
CA ASN A 181 9.99 -1.91 26.92
C ASN A 181 10.67 -1.83 28.31
N ALA A 182 11.19 -0.66 28.69
CA ALA A 182 11.74 -0.45 30.02
C ALA A 182 10.59 -0.22 31.00
N THR A 183 10.54 -1.01 32.08
CA THR A 183 9.56 -0.84 33.17
C THR A 183 10.21 -0.27 34.44
N THR A 184 11.52 -0.03 34.42
CA THR A 184 12.28 0.46 35.57
C THR A 184 11.81 1.84 36.05
N HIS A 185 11.32 2.70 35.16
CA HIS A 185 10.76 4.01 35.52
C HIS A 185 9.45 3.91 36.31
N CYS A 186 8.78 2.75 36.27
CA CYS A 186 7.53 2.52 36.99
C CYS A 186 7.72 2.14 38.47
N TYR A 187 8.93 1.77 38.90
CA TYR A 187 9.21 1.33 40.27
C TYR A 187 10.01 2.40 41.03
N LYS A 188 9.37 3.55 41.36
CA LYS A 188 10.01 4.68 42.07
C LYS A 188 10.29 4.43 43.57
N ASN A 189 9.73 3.39 44.19
CA ASN A 189 9.74 3.20 45.66
C ASN A 189 10.88 2.34 46.23
N ASP A 190 11.81 1.83 45.41
CA ASP A 190 12.88 0.99 45.95
C ASP A 190 14.05 1.86 46.47
N ARG A 191 14.06 2.11 47.78
CA ARG A 191 15.00 2.98 48.52
C ARG A 191 16.50 2.62 48.37
N GLN A 192 16.84 1.57 47.60
CA GLN A 192 18.21 1.12 47.38
C GLN A 192 18.79 1.44 45.99
N SER A 193 18.02 2.00 45.05
CA SER A 193 18.53 2.34 43.71
C SER A 193 18.82 3.83 43.57
N SER A 194 20.06 4.24 43.81
CA SER A 194 20.58 5.58 43.47
C SER A 194 20.87 5.77 41.97
N ARG A 195 20.27 4.96 41.08
CA ARG A 195 20.39 5.13 39.62
C ARG A 195 19.29 6.08 39.15
N LEU A 196 19.68 7.11 38.39
CA LEU A 196 18.75 8.04 37.73
C LEU A 196 17.64 7.24 37.02
N LEU A 197 16.38 7.52 37.36
CA LEU A 197 15.22 6.94 36.68
C LEU A 197 15.19 7.50 35.24
N GLU A 198 15.53 6.65 34.28
CA GLU A 198 15.53 7.02 32.86
C GLU A 198 14.11 6.97 32.31
N ILE A 199 13.37 8.06 32.43
CA ILE A 199 12.01 8.18 31.91
C ILE A 199 12.06 8.18 30.37
N PRO A 200 11.23 7.36 29.69
CA PRO A 200 11.09 7.43 28.25
C PRO A 200 10.52 8.77 27.82
N THR A 201 11.21 9.45 26.90
CA THR A 201 10.80 10.77 26.41
C THR A 201 11.09 10.94 24.92
N LEU A 202 10.31 11.82 24.30
CA LEU A 202 10.54 12.39 22.98
C LEU A 202 10.48 13.91 23.10
N GLU A 203 11.42 14.59 22.45
CA GLU A 203 11.37 16.02 22.21
C GLU A 203 11.66 16.29 20.73
N VAL A 204 10.81 17.10 20.08
CA VAL A 204 10.99 17.50 18.68
C VAL A 204 11.27 18.99 18.62
N ILE A 205 12.40 19.37 18.03
CA ILE A 205 12.78 20.75 17.75
C ILE A 205 12.96 20.88 16.24
N TRP A 206 12.67 22.03 15.64
CA TRP A 206 12.99 22.28 14.24
C TRP A 206 13.69 23.60 14.01
N ASN A 207 14.38 23.65 12.87
CA ASN A 207 14.98 24.85 12.32
C ASN A 207 14.43 25.10 10.92
N ARG A 208 14.38 26.38 10.53
CA ARG A 208 13.82 26.85 9.26
C ARG A 208 14.90 27.48 8.41
N GLU A 209 15.16 26.91 7.25
CA GLU A 209 15.98 27.53 6.20
C GLU A 209 15.04 28.18 5.17
N PRO A 210 15.08 29.51 4.97
CA PRO A 210 14.22 30.17 4.00
C PRO A 210 14.45 29.64 2.58
N LEU A 211 13.39 29.56 1.77
CA LEU A 211 13.56 29.33 0.33
C LEU A 211 14.27 30.54 -0.27
N VAL A 212 15.53 30.35 -0.73
CA VAL A 212 16.28 31.43 -1.39
C VAL A 212 15.70 31.64 -2.78
N PHE A 213 14.87 32.67 -2.93
CA PHE A 213 14.50 33.17 -4.25
C PHE A 213 15.68 33.98 -4.78
N SER A 214 16.33 33.51 -5.85
CA SER A 214 17.26 34.32 -6.62
C SER A 214 16.48 35.45 -7.31
N THR A 215 16.31 36.55 -6.59
CA THR A 215 15.83 37.81 -7.15
C THR A 215 16.99 38.46 -7.88
N SER A 216 17.14 38.19 -9.18
CA SER A 216 17.97 39.04 -10.03
C SER A 216 17.22 40.35 -10.30
N SER A 217 17.22 41.24 -9.32
CA SER A 217 16.97 42.67 -9.53
C SER A 217 18.29 43.41 -9.30
N SER A 218 19.03 43.64 -10.39
CA SER A 218 19.96 44.77 -10.47
C SER A 218 19.83 45.40 -11.85
N SER A 219 19.21 46.57 -11.86
CA SER A 219 19.38 47.59 -12.88
C SER A 219 20.79 48.17 -12.73
N ASP A 220 21.69 47.79 -13.65
CA ASP A 220 22.52 48.72 -14.43
C ASP A 220 23.50 47.93 -15.31
N GLY A 221 23.32 48.01 -16.64
CA GLY A 221 24.39 48.01 -17.64
C GLY A 221 24.96 46.69 -18.20
N GLU A 222 24.23 46.07 -19.15
CA GLU A 222 24.69 45.25 -20.31
C GLU A 222 25.59 44.01 -20.08
N VAL A 223 25.05 42.78 -19.98
CA VAL A 223 24.56 41.83 -21.02
C VAL A 223 25.64 40.94 -21.65
N GLN A 224 25.57 39.63 -21.36
CA GLN A 224 25.63 38.58 -22.39
C GLN A 224 25.01 37.24 -21.92
N LYS A 225 23.74 37.04 -22.26
CA LYS A 225 23.14 35.74 -22.63
C LYS A 225 22.35 35.98 -23.92
N SER A 226 22.91 35.63 -25.07
CA SER A 226 22.11 35.20 -26.23
C SER A 226 22.99 34.53 -27.29
N SER A 227 22.58 33.32 -27.66
CA SER A 227 22.47 32.77 -29.01
C SER A 227 23.41 33.23 -30.13
N MET A 228 24.04 32.22 -30.76
CA MET A 228 24.49 32.10 -32.16
C MET A 228 25.79 32.78 -32.62
N GLY A 229 26.68 31.97 -33.23
CA GLY A 229 27.43 32.34 -34.44
C GLY A 229 28.97 32.34 -34.39
N ILE A 230 29.56 31.30 -35.03
CA ILE A 230 30.72 31.35 -35.96
C ILE A 230 32.13 31.73 -35.44
N LEU A 231 33.02 30.74 -35.59
CA LEU A 231 34.48 30.72 -35.92
C LEU A 231 35.49 31.73 -35.33
N ARG A 232 36.66 31.12 -35.01
CA ARG A 232 38.06 31.60 -35.14
C ARG A 232 38.56 32.53 -34.03
N GLN A 233 39.85 32.58 -33.67
CA GLN A 233 41.07 31.75 -33.81
C GLN A 233 42.11 32.53 -32.98
N GLN A 234 42.99 31.81 -32.26
CA GLN A 234 44.37 32.14 -31.88
C GLN A 234 44.82 33.61 -31.67
N LEU A 235 45.42 33.92 -30.50
CA LEU A 235 46.83 34.39 -30.36
C LEU A 235 47.23 34.74 -28.90
N GLN A 236 48.20 33.95 -28.37
CA GLN A 236 49.41 34.26 -27.55
C GLN A 236 49.42 35.29 -26.38
N LEU A 237 49.59 34.77 -25.13
CA LEU A 237 50.70 34.91 -24.13
C LEU A 237 51.34 36.30 -23.79
N PRO A 238 52.09 36.51 -22.65
CA PRO A 238 52.09 35.93 -21.28
C PRO A 238 52.32 37.02 -20.15
N PRO A 239 53.07 36.79 -19.02
CA PRO A 239 52.62 36.88 -17.61
C PRO A 239 53.24 38.03 -16.79
N ASP A 240 52.95 38.15 -15.47
CA ASP A 240 53.93 38.43 -14.40
C ASP A 240 53.31 38.53 -12.97
N THR A 241 54.03 37.99 -11.99
CA THR A 241 53.91 38.05 -10.49
C THR A 241 54.71 39.28 -9.94
N PRO A 242 54.85 39.61 -8.62
CA PRO A 242 54.62 38.87 -7.35
C PRO A 242 54.05 39.65 -6.11
N THR A 243 53.93 38.91 -4.98
CA THR A 243 53.69 39.16 -3.52
C THR A 243 54.44 40.37 -2.88
N PRO A 244 54.18 40.87 -1.61
CA PRO A 244 54.02 40.10 -0.34
C PRO A 244 53.28 40.70 0.91
N SER A 245 53.17 39.83 1.95
CA SER A 245 53.35 40.04 3.42
C SER A 245 52.24 40.62 4.35
N LEU A 246 51.90 39.76 5.33
CA LEU A 246 51.25 40.00 6.63
C LEU A 246 52.19 40.68 7.66
N PRO A 247 51.63 41.19 8.77
CA PRO A 247 52.27 41.05 10.08
C PRO A 247 51.37 40.37 11.13
N ARG A 248 52.00 39.53 11.95
CA ARG A 248 51.53 39.03 13.26
C ARG A 248 51.97 40.00 14.35
N ASP A 249 51.16 40.23 15.38
CA ASP A 249 51.67 40.12 16.76
C ASP A 249 50.55 39.85 17.78
N GLY A 250 50.89 39.11 18.84
CA GLY A 250 49.95 38.57 19.82
C GLY A 250 49.92 39.34 21.14
N THR A 251 48.91 39.04 21.97
CA THR A 251 49.00 39.01 23.45
C THR A 251 47.70 38.47 24.06
N GLN A 252 47.84 37.61 25.07
CA GLN A 252 46.77 36.98 25.84
C GLN A 252 46.11 37.96 26.82
N VAL A 253 44.78 37.88 27.03
CA VAL A 253 44.11 38.23 28.30
C VAL A 253 42.97 37.23 28.59
N GLN A 254 42.84 36.91 29.88
CA GLN A 254 42.07 35.83 30.49
C GLN A 254 40.54 36.00 30.50
N LYS A 255 39.88 34.84 30.60
CA LYS A 255 38.56 34.52 31.18
C LYS A 255 37.78 35.66 31.84
N GLN A 256 36.52 35.80 31.41
CA GLN A 256 35.43 36.17 32.32
C GLN A 256 34.23 35.26 32.07
N ASN A 257 33.90 34.49 33.12
CA ASN A 257 32.63 33.78 33.26
C ASN A 257 31.49 34.80 33.26
N ASN A 258 30.43 34.54 32.50
CA ASN A 258 29.09 34.87 32.93
C ASN A 258 28.18 33.67 32.65
N LEU A 259 27.76 33.06 33.75
CA LEU A 259 26.65 32.14 33.82
C LEU A 259 25.34 32.95 33.78
N ASP A 260 24.41 32.39 33.01
CA ASP A 260 23.00 32.15 33.36
C ASP A 260 21.86 32.95 32.72
N LEU A 261 20.88 32.12 32.30
CA LEU A 261 19.42 32.30 32.21
C LEU A 261 18.74 32.66 30.87
N HIS A 262 18.12 31.60 30.30
CA HIS A 262 16.76 31.52 29.71
C HIS A 262 16.45 32.40 28.48
N GLN A 263 16.09 31.86 27.31
CA GLN A 263 14.94 30.98 27.01
C GLN A 263 15.17 30.23 25.68
N PRO A 264 14.63 29.00 25.46
CA PRO A 264 14.52 28.48 24.11
C PRO A 264 13.49 29.35 23.37
N ILE A 265 13.94 30.06 22.34
CA ILE A 265 13.05 30.72 21.39
C ILE A 265 12.29 29.59 20.69
N VAL A 266 11.05 29.32 21.11
CA VAL A 266 10.10 28.65 20.22
C VAL A 266 9.99 29.57 19.01
N PRO A 267 10.39 29.13 17.80
CA PRO A 267 10.36 30.03 16.67
C PRO A 267 8.89 30.41 16.43
N THR A 268 8.63 31.71 16.27
CA THR A 268 7.31 32.32 16.10
C THR A 268 6.67 31.98 14.74
N ASP A 269 7.16 30.94 14.07
CA ASP A 269 6.85 30.57 12.70
C ASP A 269 5.84 29.42 12.60
N VAL A 270 5.41 28.84 13.72
CA VAL A 270 4.33 27.84 13.73
C VAL A 270 3.27 28.07 14.80
N THR A 271 2.10 27.44 14.62
CA THR A 271 1.03 27.36 15.61
C THR A 271 0.48 25.94 15.68
N PHE A 272 0.20 25.45 16.89
CA PHE A 272 -0.40 24.13 17.07
C PHE A 272 -1.91 24.22 17.31
N HIS A 273 -2.60 23.20 16.81
CA HIS A 273 -4.01 22.95 17.08
C HIS A 273 -4.16 21.55 17.69
N PRO A 274 -4.96 21.39 18.76
CA PRO A 274 -5.01 20.14 19.51
C PRO A 274 -5.73 19.00 18.78
N GLN A 275 -6.39 19.30 17.66
CA GLN A 275 -7.16 18.32 16.89
C GLN A 275 -6.59 18.14 15.49
N LEU A 276 -6.69 16.91 14.98
CA LEU A 276 -6.53 16.62 13.57
C LEU A 276 -7.72 17.18 12.77
N PRO A 277 -7.56 17.48 11.48
CA PRO A 277 -8.71 17.73 10.60
C PRO A 277 -9.64 16.50 10.57
N LEU A 278 -10.94 16.72 10.40
CA LEU A 278 -11.95 15.63 10.44
C LEU A 278 -11.64 14.45 9.49
N PRO A 279 -11.18 14.65 8.23
CA PRO A 279 -10.81 13.54 7.36
C PRO A 279 -9.64 12.71 7.91
N GLU A 280 -8.68 13.36 8.58
CA GLU A 280 -7.54 12.69 9.21
C GLU A 280 -7.95 11.95 10.49
N GLN A 281 -8.93 12.45 11.25
CA GLN A 281 -9.53 11.71 12.37
C GLN A 281 -10.19 10.40 11.87
N ARG A 282 -10.98 10.47 10.79
CA ARG A 282 -11.60 9.28 10.18
C ARG A 282 -10.57 8.29 9.64
N ARG A 283 -9.47 8.80 9.05
CA ARG A 283 -8.34 7.97 8.65
C ARG A 283 -7.76 7.24 9.85
N GLU A 284 -7.47 7.94 10.93
CA GLU A 284 -6.90 7.35 12.14
C GLU A 284 -7.83 6.29 12.76
N GLU A 285 -9.13 6.57 12.84
CA GLU A 285 -10.15 5.61 13.30
C GLU A 285 -10.18 4.35 12.44
N LEU A 286 -10.22 4.49 11.11
CA LEU A 286 -10.17 3.36 10.17
C LEU A 286 -8.93 2.50 10.40
N GLN A 287 -7.76 3.14 10.46
CA GLN A 287 -6.49 2.43 10.61
C GLN A 287 -6.41 1.72 11.97
N ARG A 288 -6.87 2.34 13.07
CA ARG A 288 -6.94 1.70 14.39
C ARG A 288 -7.89 0.50 14.43
N ARG A 289 -9.01 0.53 13.70
CA ARG A 289 -9.93 -0.62 13.61
C ARG A 289 -9.29 -1.81 12.88
N LEU A 290 -8.50 -1.56 11.85
CA LEU A 290 -7.87 -2.62 11.05
C LEU A 290 -6.65 -3.26 11.72
N LYS A 291 -5.93 -2.52 12.58
CA LYS A 291 -4.74 -2.98 13.34
C LYS A 291 -5.09 -3.84 14.56
N GLN A 292 -6.01 -4.81 14.42
CA GLN A 292 -6.49 -5.63 15.54
C GLN A 292 -6.70 -7.09 15.13
N GLY A 293 -6.57 -7.99 16.10
CA GLY A 293 -6.91 -9.39 15.95
C GLY A 293 -5.82 -10.25 15.30
N TRP A 294 -6.11 -11.55 15.18
CA TRP A 294 -5.19 -12.53 14.61
C TRP A 294 -5.14 -12.46 13.09
N GLY A 295 -3.96 -12.69 12.50
CA GLY A 295 -3.78 -12.77 11.06
C GLY A 295 -2.33 -13.02 10.61
N TYR A 296 -2.16 -13.21 9.30
CA TYR A 296 -0.85 -13.37 8.64
C TYR A 296 -0.20 -12.02 8.36
N TRP A 297 0.17 -11.31 9.42
CA TRP A 297 0.60 -9.90 9.35
C TRP A 297 2.05 -9.69 8.90
N LEU A 298 2.90 -10.71 8.95
CA LEU A 298 4.30 -10.61 8.54
C LEU A 298 4.43 -10.78 7.02
N ARG A 299 5.22 -9.92 6.39
CA ARG A 299 5.63 -10.13 4.99
C ARG A 299 6.40 -11.44 4.83
N SER A 300 7.36 -11.68 5.70
CA SER A 300 8.35 -12.74 5.50
C SER A 300 7.80 -14.16 5.66
N ASN A 301 6.73 -14.37 6.42
CA ASN A 301 6.36 -15.72 6.86
C ASN A 301 4.86 -15.92 7.06
N ILE A 302 4.23 -16.77 6.23
CA ILE A 302 2.85 -17.22 6.44
C ILE A 302 2.74 -18.42 7.40
N LEU A 303 3.86 -19.05 7.80
CA LEU A 303 3.86 -20.04 8.89
C LEU A 303 3.73 -19.41 10.28
N SER A 304 3.67 -18.08 10.33
CA SER A 304 3.57 -17.31 11.55
C SER A 304 2.23 -16.61 11.58
N ILE A 305 1.47 -16.82 12.66
CA ILE A 305 0.27 -16.05 12.94
C ILE A 305 0.57 -15.03 14.02
N VAL A 306 0.07 -13.81 13.83
CA VAL A 306 0.35 -12.67 14.69
C VAL A 306 -0.95 -12.12 15.24
N LYS A 307 -0.99 -11.76 16.51
CA LYS A 307 -2.13 -11.01 17.09
C LYS A 307 -1.77 -9.55 17.23
N LEU A 308 -2.59 -8.69 16.63
CA LEU A 308 -2.49 -7.24 16.81
C LEU A 308 -3.45 -6.76 17.91
N PRO A 309 -3.06 -5.70 18.66
CA PRO A 309 -1.83 -4.92 18.51
C PRO A 309 -0.63 -5.40 19.35
N GLU A 310 -0.79 -6.49 20.12
CA GLU A 310 0.25 -7.05 21.00
C GLU A 310 1.54 -7.35 20.25
N GLY A 311 1.43 -7.76 18.98
CA GLY A 311 2.55 -8.23 18.18
C GLY A 311 3.09 -9.58 18.66
N LEU A 312 2.30 -10.34 19.42
CA LEU A 312 2.66 -11.72 19.73
C LEU A 312 2.65 -12.55 18.45
N ILE A 313 3.62 -13.44 18.32
CA ILE A 313 3.82 -14.32 17.16
C ILE A 313 3.83 -15.75 17.66
N VAL A 314 3.11 -16.61 16.96
CA VAL A 314 3.27 -18.06 17.03
C VAL A 314 3.71 -18.56 15.66
N SER A 315 4.92 -19.10 15.59
CA SER A 315 5.49 -19.68 14.38
C SER A 315 5.47 -21.20 14.44
N PHE A 316 5.06 -21.83 13.33
CA PHE A 316 5.08 -23.28 13.15
C PHE A 316 6.28 -23.68 12.30
N GLN A 317 7.18 -24.53 12.83
CA GLN A 317 8.33 -25.05 12.08
C GLN A 317 8.24 -26.57 11.97
N PHE A 318 8.32 -27.09 10.74
CA PHE A 318 8.25 -28.53 10.48
C PHE A 318 9.67 -29.07 10.28
N CYS A 319 10.08 -30.05 11.09
CA CYS A 319 11.45 -30.52 11.15
C CYS A 319 11.56 -32.04 10.94
N ILE A 320 12.63 -32.44 10.26
CA ILE A 320 13.05 -33.84 10.07
C ILE A 320 14.52 -34.04 10.50
N PRO A 321 14.94 -35.24 10.92
CA PRO A 321 16.34 -35.53 11.20
C PRO A 321 17.22 -35.38 9.95
N LYS A 322 18.44 -34.84 10.08
CA LYS A 322 19.40 -34.79 8.95
C LYS A 322 19.93 -36.20 8.65
N ARG A 323 19.71 -36.70 7.43
CA ARG A 323 20.32 -37.95 6.93
C ARG A 323 21.75 -37.68 6.42
N ASN A 324 22.75 -38.37 6.97
CA ASN A 324 24.14 -38.51 6.50
C ASN A 324 24.60 -37.57 5.36
N MET A 325 24.89 -36.30 5.67
CA MET A 325 25.76 -35.46 4.84
C MET A 325 27.11 -35.31 5.53
N SER A 326 28.11 -36.02 5.02
CA SER A 326 29.51 -35.87 5.42
C SER A 326 30.05 -34.55 4.86
N SER A 327 29.87 -33.44 5.58
CA SER A 327 30.83 -32.32 5.58
C SER A 327 30.41 -31.18 6.53
N SER A 328 31.34 -30.86 7.42
CA SER A 328 31.68 -29.54 7.98
C SER A 328 30.63 -28.71 8.73
N HIS A 329 30.92 -28.53 10.03
CA HIS A 329 30.80 -27.27 10.80
C HIS A 329 29.41 -26.67 11.11
N SER A 330 28.31 -27.40 11.01
CA SER A 330 27.04 -26.97 11.65
C SER A 330 26.62 -27.91 12.77
N ASN A 331 26.46 -27.39 14.00
CA ASN A 331 25.97 -28.13 15.17
C ASN A 331 24.47 -28.51 15.08
N ASN A 332 23.81 -28.29 13.95
CA ASN A 332 22.36 -28.45 13.83
C ASN A 332 22.02 -29.84 13.28
N THR A 333 21.33 -30.67 14.06
CA THR A 333 21.02 -32.09 13.77
C THR A 333 19.74 -32.30 12.94
N GLU A 334 18.98 -31.24 12.66
CA GLU A 334 17.67 -31.30 12.00
C GLU A 334 17.60 -30.38 10.77
N HIS A 335 16.71 -30.70 9.82
CA HIS A 335 16.31 -29.86 8.70
C HIS A 335 14.88 -29.38 8.92
N CYS A 336 14.68 -28.07 9.05
CA CYS A 336 13.39 -27.46 9.36
C CYS A 336 12.91 -26.54 8.24
N LEU A 337 11.61 -26.60 7.93
CA LEU A 337 10.89 -25.57 7.20
C LEU A 337 10.45 -24.48 8.19
N GLU A 338 11.20 -23.37 8.23
CA GLU A 338 11.00 -22.29 9.20
C GLU A 338 10.28 -21.07 8.61
N LEU A 339 10.26 -20.98 7.29
CA LEU A 339 9.73 -19.86 6.52
C LEU A 339 8.89 -20.37 5.36
N ALA A 340 7.73 -19.75 5.13
CA ALA A 340 6.99 -19.92 3.90
C ALA A 340 6.38 -18.60 3.42
N VAL A 341 6.31 -18.40 2.10
CA VAL A 341 5.54 -17.32 1.46
C VAL A 341 4.78 -17.89 0.26
N PRO A 342 3.68 -17.27 -0.18
CA PRO A 342 2.90 -17.72 -1.34
C PRO A 342 3.75 -17.94 -2.61
N ASP A 343 4.83 -17.17 -2.76
CA ASP A 343 5.75 -17.24 -3.91
C ASP A 343 6.70 -18.44 -3.92
N LEU A 344 6.81 -19.20 -2.82
CA LEU A 344 7.70 -20.35 -2.76
C LEU A 344 7.16 -21.49 -3.63
N LYS A 345 7.69 -21.55 -4.84
CA LYS A 345 7.36 -22.55 -5.86
C LYS A 345 7.47 -23.97 -5.32
N ASP A 346 6.48 -24.79 -5.66
CA ASP A 346 6.35 -26.20 -5.28
C ASP A 346 6.29 -26.48 -3.76
N VAL A 347 6.29 -25.44 -2.93
CA VAL A 347 6.17 -25.52 -1.47
C VAL A 347 4.79 -25.08 -1.03
N VAL A 348 4.37 -23.84 -1.36
CA VAL A 348 3.09 -23.29 -0.91
C VAL A 348 2.07 -23.34 -2.05
N ARG A 349 0.86 -23.81 -1.72
CA ARG A 349 -0.32 -23.66 -2.57
C ARG A 349 -1.42 -22.99 -1.76
N VAL A 350 -1.68 -21.72 -2.04
CA VAL A 350 -2.73 -20.96 -1.35
C VAL A 350 -4.13 -21.44 -1.74
N ASP A 351 -5.09 -21.17 -0.86
CA ASP A 351 -6.51 -21.39 -1.09
C ASP A 351 -7.29 -20.17 -0.57
N LEU A 352 -8.55 -20.33 -0.16
CA LEU A 352 -9.40 -19.25 0.34
C LEU A 352 -8.73 -18.44 1.45
N HIS A 353 -8.97 -17.13 1.43
CA HIS A 353 -8.67 -16.23 2.54
C HIS A 353 -9.75 -15.14 2.60
N ALA A 354 -10.68 -15.29 3.56
CA ALA A 354 -11.76 -14.35 3.81
C ALA A 354 -11.22 -12.95 4.13
N TYR A 355 -11.86 -11.90 3.62
CA TYR A 355 -11.47 -10.51 3.91
C TYR A 355 -11.55 -10.16 5.39
N ASP A 356 -12.55 -10.73 6.09
CA ASP A 356 -12.74 -10.61 7.53
C ASP A 356 -11.99 -11.67 8.33
N ARG A 357 -11.08 -12.44 7.69
CA ARG A 357 -10.28 -13.50 8.32
C ARG A 357 -11.10 -14.62 8.99
N SER A 358 -12.40 -14.70 8.73
CA SER A 358 -13.28 -15.75 9.27
C SER A 358 -12.85 -17.16 8.85
N TYR A 359 -12.24 -17.29 7.67
CA TYR A 359 -11.60 -18.51 7.20
C TYR A 359 -10.40 -18.20 6.31
N SER A 360 -9.34 -18.98 6.45
CA SER A 360 -8.23 -19.03 5.51
C SER A 360 -7.63 -20.42 5.48
N SER A 361 -7.09 -20.82 4.33
CA SER A 361 -6.39 -22.10 4.21
C SER A 361 -5.31 -22.07 3.14
N TYR A 362 -4.26 -22.86 3.33
CA TYR A 362 -3.22 -23.11 2.35
C TYR A 362 -2.57 -24.48 2.62
N ASN A 363 -1.94 -25.03 1.59
CA ASN A 363 -1.20 -26.29 1.68
C ASN A 363 0.29 -26.05 1.54
N ILE A 364 1.07 -26.80 2.32
CA ILE A 364 2.52 -26.85 2.26
C ILE A 364 2.93 -28.24 1.79
N SER A 365 3.88 -28.30 0.86
CA SER A 365 4.59 -29.52 0.48
C SER A 365 5.98 -29.51 1.10
N PHE A 366 6.27 -30.49 1.96
CA PHE A 366 7.57 -30.64 2.62
C PHE A 366 7.86 -32.13 2.77
N ASP A 367 9.08 -32.56 2.44
CA ASP A 367 9.59 -33.94 2.56
C ASP A 367 8.56 -35.06 2.26
N GLY A 368 7.90 -34.98 1.10
CA GLY A 368 6.93 -35.99 0.65
C GLY A 368 5.56 -35.96 1.34
N LYS A 369 5.35 -35.07 2.32
CA LYS A 369 4.07 -34.83 2.99
C LYS A 369 3.34 -33.62 2.39
N SER A 370 2.02 -33.62 2.52
CA SER A 370 1.15 -32.47 2.30
C SER A 370 0.55 -32.04 3.64
N ILE A 371 0.82 -30.80 4.03
CA ILE A 371 0.39 -30.20 5.29
C ILE A 371 -0.64 -29.13 4.97
N GLN A 372 -1.88 -29.36 5.35
CA GLN A 372 -2.96 -28.38 5.24
C GLN A 372 -2.99 -27.53 6.50
N MET A 373 -2.93 -26.22 6.30
CA MET A 373 -3.03 -25.20 7.33
C MET A 373 -4.38 -24.51 7.18
N GLU A 374 -5.23 -24.57 8.19
CA GLU A 374 -6.52 -23.87 8.24
C GLU A 374 -6.59 -22.96 9.46
N CYS A 375 -7.09 -21.75 9.26
CA CYS A 375 -7.22 -20.74 10.30
C CYS A 375 -8.59 -20.07 10.21
N SER A 376 -9.24 -19.91 11.35
CA SER A 376 -10.45 -19.12 11.52
C SER A 376 -10.24 -18.12 12.63
N VAL A 377 -10.68 -16.88 12.41
CA VAL A 377 -10.63 -15.83 13.42
C VAL A 377 -12.03 -15.26 13.62
N THR A 378 -12.51 -15.32 14.86
CA THR A 378 -13.89 -14.95 15.25
C THR A 378 -13.91 -13.98 16.43
N GLY A 379 -15.11 -13.68 16.92
CA GLY A 379 -15.33 -12.80 18.07
C GLY A 379 -15.24 -11.31 17.72
N SER A 380 -15.55 -10.46 18.70
CA SER A 380 -15.39 -9.01 18.57
C SER A 380 -13.93 -8.68 18.30
N GLN A 381 -13.65 -7.82 17.31
CA GLN A 381 -12.29 -7.41 16.95
C GLN A 381 -11.34 -8.58 16.59
N GLN A 382 -11.88 -9.71 16.14
CA GLN A 382 -11.11 -10.85 15.62
C GLN A 382 -10.08 -11.39 16.63
N GLN A 383 -10.50 -11.51 17.89
CA GLN A 383 -9.63 -11.88 19.01
C GLN A 383 -9.55 -13.39 19.23
N GLU A 384 -10.54 -14.15 18.77
CA GLU A 384 -10.64 -15.60 18.98
C GLU A 384 -10.03 -16.34 17.80
N LEU A 385 -8.99 -17.11 18.05
CA LEU A 385 -8.28 -17.89 17.05
C LEU A 385 -8.68 -19.36 17.17
N GLN A 386 -9.01 -19.98 16.05
CA GLN A 386 -9.01 -21.42 15.86
C GLN A 386 -8.05 -21.78 14.72
N TYR A 387 -7.15 -22.73 14.95
CA TYR A 387 -6.15 -23.16 13.98
C TYR A 387 -6.13 -24.68 13.89
N LEU A 388 -6.07 -25.22 12.68
CA LEU A 388 -6.03 -26.66 12.43
C LEU A 388 -4.93 -26.98 11.43
N ILE A 389 -4.03 -27.89 11.83
CA ILE A 389 -2.99 -28.45 10.97
C ILE A 389 -3.36 -29.90 10.69
N SER A 390 -3.48 -30.27 9.42
CA SER A 390 -3.71 -31.65 8.99
C SER A 390 -2.57 -32.12 8.12
N VAL A 391 -1.91 -33.22 8.48
CA VAL A 391 -0.82 -33.79 7.69
C VAL A 391 -1.31 -35.04 6.98
N SER A 392 -0.94 -35.19 5.70
CA SER A 392 -1.27 -36.32 4.86
C SER A 392 -0.10 -36.72 3.97
N GLU A 393 -0.10 -37.96 3.49
CA GLU A 393 0.85 -38.40 2.47
C GLU A 393 0.57 -37.70 1.14
N ARG A 394 1.63 -37.28 0.45
CA ARG A 394 1.48 -36.79 -0.92
C ARG A 394 1.17 -37.98 -1.82
N GLN A 395 0.05 -37.93 -2.55
CA GLN A 395 -0.22 -38.90 -3.62
C GLN A 395 0.87 -38.79 -4.69
N GLN A 396 1.90 -39.63 -4.63
CA GLN A 396 2.94 -39.68 -5.66
C GLN A 396 2.33 -40.21 -6.96
N GLN A 397 2.65 -39.57 -8.09
CA GLN A 397 2.60 -40.28 -9.37
C GLN A 397 3.60 -41.44 -9.33
N PRO A 398 3.27 -42.61 -9.90
CA PRO A 398 4.10 -43.80 -9.78
C PRO A 398 5.43 -43.58 -10.51
N LYS A 399 6.48 -43.22 -9.78
CA LYS A 399 7.87 -43.37 -10.23
C LYS A 399 8.48 -44.59 -9.55
N GLN A 400 9.26 -45.30 -10.36
CA GLN A 400 9.76 -46.65 -10.15
C GLN A 400 10.33 -46.89 -8.74
N GLN A 401 10.03 -48.09 -8.24
CA GLN A 401 10.55 -48.71 -7.03
C GLN A 401 12.02 -48.33 -6.75
N GLN A 402 12.23 -47.42 -5.80
CA GLN A 402 13.46 -47.40 -5.03
C GLN A 402 13.26 -48.26 -3.79
N THR A 403 13.75 -49.49 -3.92
CA THR A 403 13.95 -50.45 -2.83
C THR A 403 15.09 -49.93 -1.95
N ASN A 404 14.75 -49.30 -0.82
CA ASN A 404 15.51 -49.27 0.44
C ASN A 404 14.73 -48.39 1.42
N ARG A 405 13.64 -48.95 1.95
CA ARG A 405 12.72 -48.26 2.87
C ARG A 405 12.83 -48.91 4.24
N HIS A 406 13.89 -48.59 4.98
CA HIS A 406 14.03 -48.93 6.41
C HIS A 406 14.91 -47.88 7.11
N ASP A 407 14.30 -46.78 7.52
CA ASP A 407 14.53 -46.15 8.84
C ASP A 407 13.36 -45.19 9.11
N TYR A 408 12.79 -45.26 10.32
CA TYR A 408 11.56 -44.57 10.71
C TYR A 408 11.84 -43.07 10.92
N ASP A 409 11.42 -42.19 10.00
CA ASP A 409 11.63 -40.75 10.16
C ASP A 409 10.60 -40.17 11.15
N VAL A 410 11.04 -39.89 12.38
CA VAL A 410 10.22 -39.10 13.32
C VAL A 410 10.16 -37.65 12.85
N TRP A 411 8.96 -37.16 12.55
CA TRP A 411 8.73 -35.75 12.24
C TRP A 411 8.44 -34.95 13.50
N THR A 412 8.84 -33.69 13.49
CA THR A 412 8.59 -32.80 14.63
C THR A 412 7.94 -31.50 14.16
N LEU A 413 6.83 -31.12 14.79
CA LEU A 413 6.34 -29.75 14.74
C LEU A 413 6.88 -28.98 15.95
N LYS A 414 7.60 -27.90 15.69
CA LYS A 414 8.03 -26.95 16.71
C LYS A 414 7.11 -25.73 16.70
N VAL A 415 6.62 -25.35 17.88
CA VAL A 415 5.87 -24.11 18.10
C VAL A 415 6.78 -23.11 18.78
N VAL A 416 7.05 -22.00 18.09
CA VAL A 416 8.02 -20.99 18.50
C VAL A 416 7.27 -19.67 18.79
N PRO A 417 7.10 -19.31 20.08
CA PRO A 417 6.50 -18.04 20.47
C PRO A 417 7.54 -16.92 20.48
N ARG A 418 7.16 -15.71 20.06
CA ARG A 418 7.96 -14.48 20.21
C ARG A 418 7.11 -13.23 20.11
N TYR A 419 7.72 -12.05 20.22
CA TYR A 419 7.10 -10.77 19.91
C TYR A 419 7.73 -10.13 18.65
N ALA A 420 6.89 -9.50 17.84
CA ALA A 420 7.23 -8.75 16.65
C ALA A 420 7.61 -7.31 16.99
N TRP A 421 8.36 -6.63 16.11
CA TRP A 421 8.51 -5.17 16.10
C TRP A 421 8.94 -4.54 17.44
N PHE A 422 9.78 -5.24 18.20
CA PHE A 422 10.23 -4.83 19.54
C PHE A 422 9.10 -4.56 20.54
N ARG A 423 7.93 -5.16 20.32
CA ARG A 423 6.84 -5.15 21.31
C ARG A 423 7.30 -5.84 22.59
N PRO A 424 7.07 -5.24 23.77
CA PRO A 424 7.41 -5.89 25.02
C PRO A 424 6.40 -6.98 25.36
N GLY A 425 6.90 -8.01 25.99
CA GLY A 425 6.06 -9.02 26.61
C GLY A 425 6.86 -10.27 26.93
N ASP A 426 6.28 -11.08 27.79
CA ASP A 426 6.83 -12.36 28.20
C ASP A 426 5.97 -13.49 27.66
N TYR A 427 6.57 -14.66 27.53
CA TYR A 427 5.85 -15.90 27.29
C TYR A 427 6.39 -16.98 28.21
N ARG A 428 5.53 -17.93 28.57
CA ARG A 428 5.90 -19.12 29.33
C ARG A 428 5.13 -20.33 28.86
N ARG A 429 5.74 -21.50 29.01
CA ARG A 429 5.03 -22.77 28.84
C ARG A 429 3.96 -22.92 29.93
N ILE A 430 2.79 -23.40 29.54
CA ILE A 430 1.75 -23.90 30.44
C ILE A 430 1.46 -25.36 30.09
N SER A 431 0.73 -26.08 30.93
CA SER A 431 0.45 -27.52 30.73
C SER A 431 -0.21 -27.80 29.37
N SER A 432 -1.03 -26.87 28.89
CA SER A 432 -1.83 -27.02 27.67
C SER A 432 -1.31 -26.17 26.48
N GLY A 433 -0.11 -25.58 26.55
CA GLY A 433 0.41 -24.72 25.47
C GLY A 433 1.37 -23.62 25.92
N VAL A 434 1.17 -22.40 25.40
CA VAL A 434 1.97 -21.20 25.70
C VAL A 434 1.08 -20.08 26.22
N SER A 435 1.51 -19.41 27.28
CA SER A 435 0.85 -18.22 27.83
C SER A 435 1.70 -17.00 27.53
N PHE A 436 1.12 -16.01 26.85
CA PHE A 436 1.72 -14.70 26.58
C PHE A 436 1.20 -13.70 27.60
N THR A 437 2.09 -12.90 28.17
CA THR A 437 1.76 -11.76 29.02
C THR A 437 2.27 -10.50 28.37
N THR A 438 1.36 -9.63 27.94
CA THR A 438 1.69 -8.35 27.32
C THR A 438 1.35 -7.24 28.29
N PRO A 439 2.33 -6.39 28.70
CA PRO A 439 2.09 -5.31 29.64
C PRO A 439 0.92 -4.41 29.21
N GLY A 440 -0.07 -4.27 30.11
CA GLY A 440 -1.28 -3.47 29.89
C GLY A 440 -2.31 -4.03 28.90
N LEU A 441 -2.08 -5.21 28.29
CA LEU A 441 -3.00 -5.87 27.35
C LEU A 441 -3.48 -7.25 27.82
N GLY A 442 -3.07 -7.64 29.03
CA GLY A 442 -3.52 -8.88 29.66
C GLY A 442 -2.76 -10.12 29.19
N VAL A 443 -3.40 -11.27 29.36
CA VAL A 443 -2.82 -12.59 29.11
C VAL A 443 -3.54 -13.26 27.95
N VAL A 444 -2.78 -13.80 26.99
CA VAL A 444 -3.29 -14.59 25.88
C VAL A 444 -2.74 -16.00 25.98
N ASN A 445 -3.61 -16.98 26.18
CA ASN A 445 -3.22 -18.39 26.21
C ASN A 445 -3.42 -19.00 24.82
N PHE A 446 -2.33 -19.43 24.20
CA PHE A 446 -2.32 -20.24 23.00
C PHE A 446 -2.27 -21.71 23.40
N THR A 447 -3.37 -22.41 23.18
CA THR A 447 -3.66 -23.71 23.79
C THR A 447 -3.78 -24.78 22.71
N ILE A 448 -3.20 -25.95 22.96
CA ILE A 448 -3.36 -27.15 22.13
C ILE A 448 -4.72 -27.76 22.42
N VAL A 449 -5.44 -28.16 21.38
CA VAL A 449 -6.66 -28.97 21.47
C VAL A 449 -6.26 -30.43 21.25
N GLU A 450 -6.47 -31.30 22.23
CA GLU A 450 -6.04 -32.70 22.19
C GLU A 450 -7.25 -33.65 22.24
N ASP A 451 -7.23 -34.70 21.42
CA ASP A 451 -8.23 -35.79 21.45
C ASP A 451 -7.67 -37.09 22.10
N THR A 452 -6.34 -37.27 22.23
CA THR A 452 -5.72 -38.53 22.69
C THR A 452 -4.37 -38.34 23.41
N GLU A 453 -4.02 -39.29 24.30
CA GLU A 453 -2.72 -39.38 25.03
C GLU A 453 -1.48 -39.61 24.13
N GLU A 454 -1.64 -39.68 22.80
CA GLU A 454 -0.58 -40.05 21.84
C GLU A 454 0.33 -38.87 21.44
N ILE A 455 -0.10 -37.62 21.65
CA ILE A 455 0.74 -36.45 21.40
C ILE A 455 1.74 -36.28 22.55
N ARG A 456 2.98 -36.74 22.33
CA ARG A 456 4.08 -36.50 23.26
C ARG A 456 4.71 -35.14 23.01
N ALA A 457 4.17 -34.11 23.64
CA ALA A 457 4.80 -32.80 23.71
C ALA A 457 6.01 -32.86 24.67
N THR A 458 7.23 -32.75 24.13
CA THR A 458 8.45 -32.70 24.94
C THR A 458 8.93 -31.26 25.10
N SER A 459 9.48 -30.95 26.28
CA SER A 459 9.90 -29.61 26.68
C SER A 459 11.42 -29.55 26.76
N THR A 460 12.01 -28.49 26.23
CA THR A 460 13.30 -27.97 26.71
C THR A 460 13.05 -27.04 27.91
N SER A 461 14.05 -26.84 28.77
CA SER A 461 13.87 -26.08 30.01
C SER A 461 13.66 -24.59 29.72
N PRO A 462 12.65 -23.92 30.31
CA PRO A 462 12.42 -22.50 30.08
C PRO A 462 13.58 -21.68 30.65
N ARG A 463 14.14 -20.77 29.86
CA ARG A 463 14.77 -19.57 30.40
C ARG A 463 13.90 -18.38 30.01
N HIS A 464 13.84 -17.38 30.89
CA HIS A 464 13.24 -16.07 30.58
C HIS A 464 13.74 -15.62 29.20
N ALA A 465 12.81 -15.27 28.31
CA ALA A 465 13.14 -14.75 26.99
C ALA A 465 14.08 -13.57 27.20
N ARG A 466 15.36 -13.75 26.86
CA ARG A 466 16.32 -12.66 26.96
C ARG A 466 16.00 -11.73 25.81
N TRP A 467 15.85 -10.45 26.13
CA TRP A 467 15.59 -9.34 25.21
C TRP A 467 16.58 -9.36 24.04
N LEU A 468 16.19 -9.91 22.90
CA LEU A 468 17.05 -9.96 21.73
C LEU A 468 16.65 -8.86 20.76
N ARG A 469 17.57 -7.91 20.54
CA ARG A 469 17.56 -6.99 19.39
C ARG A 469 17.71 -7.72 18.05
N HIS A 470 17.98 -9.02 18.06
CA HIS A 470 18.28 -9.83 16.88
C HIS A 470 17.33 -11.04 16.74
N PRO A 471 16.87 -11.36 15.52
CA PRO A 471 15.87 -12.37 15.22
C PRO A 471 16.49 -13.77 15.06
N VAL A 472 17.54 -14.10 15.82
CA VAL A 472 18.13 -15.45 15.73
C VAL A 472 17.28 -16.34 16.61
N ILE A 473 16.33 -17.05 15.99
CA ILE A 473 15.60 -18.14 16.65
C ILE A 473 16.65 -19.21 16.99
N THR A 474 16.93 -19.38 18.26
CA THR A 474 17.84 -20.40 18.78
C THR A 474 17.04 -21.65 19.16
N SER A 475 17.72 -22.79 19.35
CA SER A 475 17.09 -24.01 19.90
C SER A 475 16.40 -23.77 21.25
N ASP A 476 16.81 -22.70 21.96
CA ASP A 476 16.29 -22.32 23.27
C ASP A 476 14.95 -21.57 23.20
N ASP A 477 14.57 -21.06 22.02
CA ASP A 477 13.29 -20.34 21.79
C ASP A 477 12.12 -21.30 21.48
N VAL A 478 12.42 -22.58 21.27
CA VAL A 478 11.42 -23.63 21.01
C VAL A 478 10.83 -24.11 22.33
N ILE A 479 9.52 -23.93 22.54
CA ILE A 479 8.86 -24.29 23.81
C ILE A 479 8.05 -25.57 23.71
N LEU A 480 7.52 -25.88 22.53
CA LEU A 480 6.72 -27.07 22.31
C LEU A 480 7.25 -27.81 21.07
N THR A 481 7.63 -29.06 21.32
CA THR A 481 8.08 -30.02 20.33
C THR A 481 7.08 -31.15 20.30
N ILE A 482 6.32 -31.25 19.20
CA ILE A 482 5.28 -32.25 18.99
C ILE A 482 5.84 -33.29 18.03
N GLN A 483 6.05 -34.52 18.52
CA GLN A 483 6.44 -35.64 17.67
C GLN A 483 5.23 -36.16 16.89
N LEU A 484 5.41 -36.37 15.59
CA LEU A 484 4.42 -36.95 14.69
C LEU A 484 4.93 -38.33 14.29
N SER A 485 4.29 -39.39 14.80
CA SER A 485 4.62 -40.78 14.43
C SER A 485 3.90 -41.19 13.14
N GLU A 486 4.52 -42.05 12.33
CA GLU A 486 3.86 -42.63 11.15
C GLU A 486 2.65 -43.53 11.49
N GLU A 487 2.54 -44.00 12.74
CA GLU A 487 1.36 -44.76 13.21
C GLU A 487 0.08 -43.91 13.14
N MET A 488 0.22 -42.59 13.30
CA MET A 488 -0.84 -41.63 13.01
C MET A 488 -0.91 -41.44 11.50
N MET A 489 -1.64 -42.29 10.76
CA MET A 489 -1.68 -42.22 9.28
C MET A 489 -2.05 -40.84 8.69
N SER A 490 -2.67 -39.94 9.47
CA SER A 490 -2.94 -38.54 9.12
C SER A 490 -3.12 -37.70 10.39
N PRO A 491 -2.03 -37.26 11.06
CA PRO A 491 -2.14 -36.56 12.33
C PRO A 491 -2.78 -35.20 12.12
N LYS A 492 -3.53 -34.77 13.14
CA LYS A 492 -4.21 -33.48 13.17
C LYS A 492 -3.94 -32.78 14.47
N LEU A 493 -3.59 -31.51 14.39
CA LEU A 493 -3.21 -30.69 15.53
C LEU A 493 -4.07 -29.44 15.54
N GLY A 494 -4.76 -29.22 16.65
CA GLY A 494 -5.64 -28.08 16.85
C GLY A 494 -5.01 -27.10 17.83
N PHE A 495 -5.19 -25.82 17.56
CA PHE A 495 -4.78 -24.75 18.46
C PHE A 495 -5.87 -23.70 18.58
N ILE A 496 -6.01 -23.12 19.77
CA ILE A 496 -6.98 -22.07 20.07
C ILE A 496 -6.37 -20.96 20.92
N ALA A 497 -6.85 -19.72 20.76
CA ALA A 497 -6.42 -18.60 21.59
C ALA A 497 -7.48 -17.48 21.67
N GLY A 498 -7.39 -16.65 22.73
CA GLY A 498 -8.14 -15.40 22.83
C GLY A 498 -9.63 -15.52 23.18
N PHE A 499 -10.06 -16.65 23.73
CA PHE A 499 -11.44 -16.84 24.19
C PHE A 499 -11.63 -16.31 25.61
N ASN A 500 -12.51 -15.32 25.75
CA ASN A 500 -12.93 -14.80 27.05
C ASN A 500 -14.04 -15.65 27.69
N ASP A 501 -14.79 -16.42 26.88
CA ASP A 501 -15.85 -17.31 27.33
C ASP A 501 -15.46 -18.78 27.05
N PRO A 502 -15.16 -19.56 28.10
CA PRO A 502 -14.80 -20.98 27.96
C PRO A 502 -15.89 -21.83 27.28
N ALA A 503 -17.15 -21.41 27.30
CA ALA A 503 -18.24 -22.15 26.66
C ALA A 503 -18.14 -22.13 25.12
N ARG A 504 -17.47 -21.11 24.56
CA ARG A 504 -17.27 -20.96 23.11
C ARG A 504 -15.96 -21.58 22.61
N MET A 505 -15.10 -22.05 23.51
CA MET A 505 -13.84 -22.71 23.15
C MET A 505 -14.13 -24.11 22.57
N PRO A 506 -13.60 -24.43 21.37
CA PRO A 506 -13.59 -25.79 20.86
C PRO A 506 -12.86 -26.73 21.84
N LYS A 507 -13.50 -27.86 22.17
CA LYS A 507 -13.00 -28.81 23.17
C LYS A 507 -12.35 -30.06 22.60
N SER A 508 -12.48 -30.28 21.28
CA SER A 508 -11.93 -31.44 20.58
C SER A 508 -11.46 -31.08 19.17
N ILE A 509 -10.59 -31.91 18.60
CA ILE A 509 -10.18 -31.77 17.20
C ILE A 509 -11.39 -31.94 16.27
N GLN A 510 -12.35 -32.79 16.65
CA GLN A 510 -13.58 -32.98 15.89
C GLN A 510 -14.44 -31.70 15.85
N GLU A 511 -14.58 -30.98 16.96
CA GLU A 511 -15.26 -29.67 16.99
C GLU A 511 -14.55 -28.64 16.10
N LEU A 512 -13.21 -28.58 16.17
CA LEU A 512 -12.41 -27.70 15.29
C LEU A 512 -12.62 -28.01 13.81
N GLN A 513 -12.64 -29.28 13.41
CA GLN A 513 -12.91 -29.66 12.02
C GLN A 513 -14.31 -29.24 11.57
N VAL A 514 -15.31 -29.40 12.42
CA VAL A 514 -16.68 -28.97 12.12
C VAL A 514 -16.72 -27.45 11.97
N HIS A 515 -16.04 -26.71 12.84
CA HIS A 515 -15.89 -25.26 12.72
C HIS A 515 -15.21 -24.85 11.41
N MET A 516 -14.04 -25.41 11.08
CA MET A 516 -13.31 -25.09 9.84
C MET A 516 -14.16 -25.36 8.59
N ARG A 517 -14.83 -26.52 8.53
CA ARG A 517 -15.74 -26.84 7.41
C ARG A 517 -16.92 -25.88 7.33
N THR A 518 -17.42 -25.42 8.47
CA THR A 518 -18.53 -24.46 8.54
C THR A 518 -18.08 -23.10 8.02
N GLN A 519 -16.97 -22.56 8.52
CA GLN A 519 -16.44 -21.27 8.09
C GLN A 519 -16.04 -21.27 6.62
N ARG A 520 -15.40 -22.37 6.15
CA ARG A 520 -15.15 -22.56 4.72
C ARG A 520 -16.42 -22.48 3.89
N ARG A 521 -17.46 -23.23 4.25
CA ARG A 521 -18.73 -23.25 3.53
C ARG A 521 -19.43 -21.89 3.56
N LEU A 522 -19.35 -21.17 4.67
CA LEU A 522 -19.90 -19.81 4.78
C LEU A 522 -19.20 -18.88 3.79
N GLU A 523 -17.88 -18.92 3.72
CA GLU A 523 -17.14 -18.08 2.78
C GLU A 523 -17.38 -18.47 1.32
N GLU A 524 -17.33 -19.77 0.98
CA GLU A 524 -17.67 -20.26 -0.35
C GLU A 524 -19.10 -19.86 -0.76
N THR A 525 -20.05 -19.93 0.18
CA THR A 525 -21.44 -19.51 -0.06
C THR A 525 -21.52 -18.01 -0.25
N ARG A 526 -20.86 -17.20 0.58
CA ARG A 526 -20.84 -15.74 0.47
C ARG A 526 -20.34 -15.30 -0.90
N VAL A 527 -19.20 -15.84 -1.34
CA VAL A 527 -18.59 -15.54 -2.64
C VAL A 527 -19.51 -16.00 -3.79
N ARG A 528 -20.04 -17.23 -3.73
CA ARG A 528 -20.96 -17.75 -4.77
C ARG A 528 -22.27 -16.99 -4.85
N THR A 529 -22.85 -16.61 -3.71
CA THR A 529 -24.10 -15.84 -3.68
C THR A 529 -23.89 -14.44 -4.22
N LYS A 530 -22.77 -13.78 -3.86
CA LYS A 530 -22.48 -12.42 -4.32
C LYS A 530 -22.08 -12.37 -5.80
N PHE A 531 -21.22 -13.27 -6.25
CA PHE A 531 -20.60 -13.19 -7.58
C PHE A 531 -21.10 -14.25 -8.58
N GLN A 532 -22.01 -15.13 -8.17
CA GLN A 532 -22.70 -16.10 -9.04
C GLN A 532 -21.72 -16.89 -9.93
N GLY A 533 -21.89 -16.86 -11.25
CA GLY A 533 -21.03 -17.54 -12.23
C GLY A 533 -19.58 -17.05 -12.25
N LYS A 534 -19.25 -15.96 -11.53
CA LYS A 534 -17.91 -15.37 -11.44
C LYS A 534 -17.24 -15.60 -10.08
N ALA A 535 -17.80 -16.47 -9.24
CA ALA A 535 -17.25 -16.80 -7.92
C ALA A 535 -15.76 -17.15 -7.94
N LEU A 536 -15.30 -17.92 -8.95
CA LEU A 536 -13.90 -18.32 -9.06
C LEU A 536 -12.96 -17.15 -9.41
N VAL A 537 -13.44 -16.15 -10.16
CA VAL A 537 -12.68 -14.93 -10.46
C VAL A 537 -12.59 -14.06 -9.21
N ALA A 538 -13.70 -13.89 -8.50
CA ALA A 538 -13.73 -13.17 -7.23
C ALA A 538 -12.81 -13.83 -6.18
N GLU A 539 -12.80 -15.16 -6.11
CA GLU A 539 -11.89 -15.94 -5.25
C GLU A 539 -10.42 -15.65 -5.55
N ALA A 540 -10.04 -15.63 -6.84
CA ALA A 540 -8.68 -15.32 -7.27
C ALA A 540 -8.26 -13.89 -6.90
N ILE A 541 -9.15 -12.90 -7.12
CA ILE A 541 -8.91 -11.50 -6.75
C ILE A 541 -8.78 -11.34 -5.23
N GLN A 542 -9.67 -11.98 -4.48
CA GLN A 542 -9.64 -11.98 -3.02
C GLN A 542 -8.36 -12.61 -2.48
N ALA A 543 -7.91 -13.72 -3.06
CA ALA A 543 -6.65 -14.35 -2.70
C ALA A 543 -5.47 -13.39 -2.97
N ALA A 544 -5.44 -12.74 -4.14
CA ALA A 544 -4.39 -11.79 -4.52
C ALA A 544 -4.25 -10.65 -3.48
N VAL A 545 -5.37 -10.16 -2.96
CA VAL A 545 -5.42 -9.13 -1.92
C VAL A 545 -5.00 -9.67 -0.55
N MET A 546 -5.67 -10.72 -0.06
CA MET A 546 -5.53 -11.11 1.34
C MET A 546 -4.22 -11.85 1.63
N TRP A 547 -3.69 -12.62 0.66
CA TRP A 547 -2.38 -13.25 0.81
C TRP A 547 -1.21 -12.27 0.65
N THR A 548 -1.44 -11.03 0.20
CA THR A 548 -0.42 -9.96 0.19
C THR A 548 -0.59 -8.97 1.35
N LEU A 549 -1.77 -8.90 1.99
CA LEU A 549 -2.04 -7.98 3.11
C LEU A 549 -1.13 -8.21 4.33
N ILE A 550 -0.36 -7.20 4.72
CA ILE A 550 0.56 -7.21 5.87
C ILE A 550 0.34 -5.99 6.78
N TYR A 551 1.10 -5.93 7.87
CA TYR A 551 1.19 -4.76 8.74
C TYR A 551 2.64 -4.48 9.14
N ASN A 552 3.00 -3.19 9.22
CA ASN A 552 4.24 -2.71 9.82
C ASN A 552 3.96 -1.46 10.67
N PRO A 553 4.44 -1.37 11.93
CA PRO A 553 4.14 -0.24 12.82
C PRO A 553 4.61 1.15 12.41
N ILE A 554 5.53 1.26 11.45
CA ILE A 554 5.93 2.58 10.91
C ILE A 554 4.88 3.13 9.92
N GLU A 555 4.06 2.24 9.36
CA GLU A 555 2.93 2.62 8.52
C GLU A 555 1.67 2.80 9.36
N ASN A 556 0.74 3.65 8.92
CA ASN A 556 -0.43 3.98 9.73
C ASN A 556 -1.35 2.77 10.01
N GLY A 557 -1.31 1.74 9.17
CA GLY A 557 -2.05 0.49 9.28
C GLY A 557 -1.86 -0.41 8.05
N PRO A 558 -2.68 -1.45 7.88
CA PRO A 558 -2.37 -2.54 6.96
C PRO A 558 -2.35 -2.15 5.48
N PHE A 559 -1.50 -2.80 4.70
CA PHE A 559 -1.33 -2.53 3.27
C PHE A 559 -0.86 -3.78 2.52
N MET A 560 -0.83 -3.70 1.18
CA MET A 560 -0.52 -4.82 0.29
C MET A 560 0.76 -4.51 -0.50
N PRO A 561 1.94 -4.99 -0.09
CA PRO A 561 3.10 -4.99 -0.98
C PRO A 561 2.84 -5.86 -2.21
N VAL A 562 3.62 -5.61 -3.26
CA VAL A 562 3.60 -6.31 -4.55
C VAL A 562 3.55 -7.84 -4.43
N SER A 563 4.34 -8.38 -3.51
CA SER A 563 4.39 -9.80 -3.15
C SER A 563 4.98 -9.98 -1.75
N ARG A 564 5.04 -11.22 -1.26
CA ARG A 564 5.76 -11.56 -0.02
C ARG A 564 7.17 -12.11 -0.27
N SER A 565 7.55 -12.30 -1.53
CA SER A 565 8.86 -12.81 -1.94
C SER A 565 10.02 -12.02 -1.33
N SER A 566 11.13 -12.72 -1.06
CA SER A 566 12.39 -12.08 -0.63
C SER A 566 12.99 -11.17 -1.69
N SER A 567 12.61 -11.32 -2.96
CA SER A 567 13.04 -10.42 -4.04
C SER A 567 12.62 -8.96 -3.80
N TRP A 568 11.60 -8.75 -2.98
CA TRP A 568 10.99 -7.44 -2.71
C TRP A 568 10.99 -7.09 -1.21
N ASP A 569 12.00 -7.55 -0.46
CA ASP A 569 12.05 -7.27 0.98
C ASP A 569 12.56 -5.87 1.33
N PHE A 570 13.44 -5.28 0.51
CA PHE A 570 14.10 -3.98 0.74
C PHE A 570 14.81 -3.84 2.09
N GLY A 571 15.03 -4.93 2.82
CA GLY A 571 15.60 -4.92 4.16
C GLY A 571 17.07 -4.47 4.16
N GLY A 572 17.82 -4.84 3.12
CA GLY A 572 19.19 -4.40 2.91
C GLY A 572 19.31 -2.90 2.60
N ASN A 573 18.32 -2.33 1.93
CA ASN A 573 18.32 -0.91 1.52
C ASN A 573 18.24 0.01 2.74
N VAL A 574 17.37 -0.31 3.69
CA VAL A 574 17.17 0.47 4.93
C VAL A 574 17.91 -0.13 6.14
N LYS A 575 18.65 -1.23 5.93
CA LYS A 575 19.35 -2.04 6.94
C LYS A 575 18.48 -2.25 8.19
N THR A 576 17.36 -2.94 7.99
CA THR A 576 16.43 -3.24 9.08
C THR A 576 17.09 -4.09 10.16
N ALA A 577 16.59 -3.98 11.39
CA ALA A 577 17.04 -4.82 12.49
C ALA A 577 16.75 -6.32 12.26
N ASN A 578 15.64 -6.63 11.58
CA ASN A 578 15.24 -7.99 11.21
C ASN A 578 14.19 -8.02 10.10
N SER A 579 13.75 -9.22 9.72
CA SER A 579 12.75 -9.46 8.65
C SER A 579 11.32 -9.01 8.99
N ASP A 580 11.00 -8.70 10.25
CA ASP A 580 9.65 -8.22 10.62
C ASP A 580 9.41 -6.79 10.11
N TRP A 581 10.50 -6.07 9.84
CA TRP A 581 10.49 -4.67 9.42
C TRP A 581 10.57 -4.49 7.91
N THR A 582 10.65 -5.58 7.14
CA THR A 582 10.92 -5.54 5.69
C THR A 582 9.64 -5.54 4.87
N TYR A 583 9.56 -4.62 3.91
CA TYR A 583 8.47 -4.42 2.96
C TYR A 583 8.88 -3.38 1.91
N VAL A 584 8.08 -3.24 0.86
CA VAL A 584 8.16 -2.13 -0.09
C VAL A 584 6.76 -1.79 -0.59
N ILE A 585 6.50 -0.51 -0.78
CA ILE A 585 5.32 0.05 -1.45
C ILE A 585 5.81 0.58 -2.79
N PHE A 586 5.23 0.09 -3.89
CA PHE A 586 5.44 0.62 -5.24
C PHE A 586 4.19 1.41 -5.65
N ASP A 587 4.36 2.52 -6.33
CA ASP A 587 3.32 3.52 -6.52
C ASP A 587 2.09 2.95 -7.25
N TRP A 588 2.22 2.72 -8.56
CA TRP A 588 1.08 2.31 -9.38
C TRP A 588 0.56 0.90 -9.02
N ASP A 589 1.44 0.03 -8.57
CA ASP A 589 1.15 -1.28 -7.97
C ASP A 589 0.15 -1.19 -6.83
N ASN A 590 0.47 -0.38 -5.82
CA ASN A 590 -0.35 -0.24 -4.63
C ASN A 590 -1.66 0.47 -4.97
N PHE A 591 -1.69 1.41 -5.92
CA PHE A 591 -2.96 1.95 -6.41
C PHE A 591 -3.85 0.87 -7.01
N PHE A 592 -3.31 -0.03 -7.83
CA PHE A 592 -4.09 -1.16 -8.35
C PHE A 592 -4.46 -2.19 -7.29
N ALA A 593 -3.64 -2.40 -6.26
CA ALA A 593 -4.00 -3.23 -5.11
C ALA A 593 -5.24 -2.68 -4.38
N SER A 594 -5.34 -1.35 -4.22
CA SER A 594 -6.53 -0.70 -3.69
C SER A 594 -7.76 -0.89 -4.59
N LEU A 595 -7.58 -0.85 -5.91
CA LEU A 595 -8.67 -1.15 -6.85
C LEU A 595 -9.16 -2.60 -6.72
N LEU A 596 -8.24 -3.57 -6.59
CA LEU A 596 -8.57 -4.99 -6.39
C LEU A 596 -9.33 -5.23 -5.08
N ALA A 597 -8.83 -4.70 -3.97
CA ALA A 597 -9.51 -4.78 -2.68
C ALA A 597 -10.90 -4.13 -2.73
N GLY A 598 -11.02 -3.04 -3.51
CA GLY A 598 -12.26 -2.30 -3.73
C GLY A 598 -13.39 -3.11 -4.37
N LEU A 599 -13.13 -4.31 -4.92
CA LEU A 599 -14.18 -5.20 -5.41
C LEU A 599 -15.15 -5.60 -4.28
N ASP A 600 -14.61 -5.93 -3.09
CA ASP A 600 -15.39 -6.58 -2.03
C ASP A 600 -15.02 -6.13 -0.59
N ASN A 601 -14.01 -5.27 -0.41
CA ASN A 601 -13.67 -4.71 0.89
C ASN A 601 -13.17 -3.27 0.83
N ARG A 602 -14.07 -2.34 1.19
CA ARG A 602 -13.81 -0.89 1.23
C ARG A 602 -12.66 -0.52 2.17
N ASP A 603 -12.68 -1.04 3.38
CA ASP A 603 -11.80 -0.59 4.46
C ASP A 603 -10.33 -0.96 4.16
N ILE A 604 -10.07 -2.16 3.63
CA ILE A 604 -8.74 -2.59 3.17
C ILE A 604 -8.28 -1.77 1.96
N ALA A 605 -9.19 -1.50 1.00
CA ALA A 605 -8.88 -0.66 -0.16
C ALA A 605 -8.41 0.73 0.25
N TYR A 606 -9.13 1.36 1.19
CA TYR A 606 -8.79 2.68 1.73
C TYR A 606 -7.51 2.64 2.55
N SER A 607 -7.32 1.62 3.38
CA SER A 607 -6.12 1.45 4.19
C SER A 607 -4.85 1.48 3.34
N ASN A 608 -4.82 0.68 2.28
CA ASN A 608 -3.69 0.64 1.35
C ASN A 608 -3.55 1.92 0.53
N LEU A 609 -4.67 2.55 0.12
CA LEU A 609 -4.65 3.80 -0.65
C LEU A 609 -3.99 4.93 0.15
N PHE A 610 -4.26 4.99 1.45
CA PHE A 610 -3.61 5.94 2.34
C PHE A 610 -2.09 5.75 2.38
N GLN A 611 -1.61 4.50 2.43
CA GLN A 611 -0.16 4.28 2.55
C GLN A 611 0.59 4.71 1.30
N VAL A 612 0.05 4.40 0.12
CA VAL A 612 0.69 4.81 -1.13
C VAL A 612 0.65 6.33 -1.31
N VAL A 613 -0.50 6.99 -1.16
CA VAL A 613 -0.59 8.45 -1.36
C VAL A 613 0.21 9.22 -0.30
N LYS A 614 0.11 8.83 0.98
CA LYS A 614 0.83 9.50 2.08
C LYS A 614 2.33 9.16 2.11
N SER A 615 2.80 8.23 1.26
CA SER A 615 4.23 8.00 1.06
C SER A 615 4.92 9.09 0.24
N LYS A 616 4.15 10.07 -0.30
CA LYS A 616 4.65 11.18 -1.12
C LYS A 616 5.96 11.79 -0.60
N THR A 617 6.78 12.29 -1.51
CA THR A 617 8.03 12.98 -1.17
C THR A 617 7.77 14.43 -0.77
N ALA A 618 8.73 15.06 -0.10
CA ALA A 618 8.68 16.51 0.17
C ALA A 618 8.61 17.37 -1.11
N ALA A 619 9.00 16.82 -2.26
CA ALA A 619 8.85 17.48 -3.55
C ALA A 619 7.41 17.42 -4.12
N GLY A 620 6.51 16.67 -3.48
CA GLY A 620 5.09 16.65 -3.78
C GLY A 620 4.66 15.57 -4.76
N PHE A 621 5.43 14.50 -4.96
CA PHE A 621 5.04 13.38 -5.84
C PHE A 621 5.03 12.05 -5.08
N VAL A 622 4.24 11.09 -5.56
CA VAL A 622 4.27 9.71 -5.04
C VAL A 622 5.51 9.00 -5.59
N PRO A 623 6.42 8.52 -4.74
CA PRO A 623 7.70 7.97 -5.18
C PRO A 623 7.53 6.62 -5.87
N ASN A 624 8.37 6.31 -6.85
CA ASN A 624 8.47 4.97 -7.47
C ASN A 624 8.49 3.85 -6.42
N TRP A 625 9.20 4.02 -5.30
CA TRP A 625 9.08 3.11 -4.17
C TRP A 625 9.26 3.81 -2.82
N SER A 626 8.71 3.20 -1.76
CA SER A 626 8.96 3.58 -0.37
C SER A 626 9.04 2.37 0.58
N THR A 627 9.86 2.48 1.63
CA THR A 627 10.06 1.46 2.67
C THR A 627 10.70 2.05 3.94
N GLY A 628 10.12 1.79 5.10
CA GLY A 628 10.72 2.11 6.40
C GLY A 628 11.08 3.59 6.61
N GLY A 629 10.49 4.51 5.84
CA GLY A 629 10.84 5.95 5.81
C GLY A 629 11.70 6.36 4.59
N LEU A 630 12.50 5.45 4.03
CA LEU A 630 13.26 5.67 2.80
C LEU A 630 12.33 5.62 1.58
N LYS A 631 12.59 6.45 0.58
CA LYS A 631 11.83 6.49 -0.66
C LYS A 631 12.69 6.97 -1.83
N SER A 632 12.29 6.68 -3.06
CA SER A 632 12.90 7.27 -4.25
C SER A 632 12.58 8.77 -4.32
N GLN A 633 13.62 9.60 -4.25
CA GLN A 633 13.47 11.07 -4.21
C GLN A 633 13.60 11.73 -5.60
N ASP A 634 13.84 10.94 -6.65
CA ASP A 634 14.22 11.44 -7.98
C ASP A 634 13.16 11.22 -9.08
N ARG A 635 12.29 10.23 -8.88
CA ARG A 635 11.36 9.70 -9.88
C ARG A 635 10.10 9.09 -9.27
N THR A 636 9.03 9.10 -10.06
CA THR A 636 7.71 8.56 -9.75
C THR A 636 7.41 7.32 -10.60
N GLU A 637 6.13 6.96 -10.78
CA GLU A 637 5.62 5.93 -11.67
C GLU A 637 4.34 6.42 -12.40
N PRO A 638 3.68 5.60 -13.23
CA PRO A 638 2.45 6.00 -13.92
C PRO A 638 1.35 6.57 -12.98
N PRO A 639 0.90 7.84 -13.17
CA PRO A 639 -0.05 8.48 -12.27
C PRO A 639 -1.47 7.98 -12.51
N VAL A 640 -1.89 7.02 -11.68
CA VAL A 640 -3.24 6.43 -11.69
C VAL A 640 -4.02 6.69 -10.39
N GLY A 641 -3.45 7.47 -9.47
CA GLY A 641 -3.95 7.62 -8.11
C GLY A 641 -5.34 8.25 -8.02
N ALA A 642 -5.55 9.41 -8.65
CA ALA A 642 -6.83 10.09 -8.70
C ALA A 642 -7.84 9.31 -9.53
N LYS A 643 -7.41 8.59 -10.57
CA LYS A 643 -8.29 7.67 -11.30
C LYS A 643 -8.80 6.54 -10.40
N VAL A 644 -7.93 5.87 -9.64
CA VAL A 644 -8.34 4.83 -8.69
C VAL A 644 -9.23 5.39 -7.58
N LEU A 645 -8.87 6.53 -7.00
CA LEU A 645 -9.69 7.23 -5.99
C LEU A 645 -11.08 7.55 -6.55
N LEU A 646 -11.18 8.02 -7.80
CA LEU A 646 -12.45 8.28 -8.46
C LEU A 646 -13.29 7.01 -8.67
N GLU A 647 -12.70 5.89 -9.05
CA GLU A 647 -13.45 4.63 -9.21
C GLU A 647 -13.96 4.09 -7.85
N LEU A 648 -13.16 4.24 -6.79
CA LEU A 648 -13.59 3.91 -5.42
C LEU A 648 -14.66 4.87 -4.91
N PHE A 649 -14.53 6.17 -5.17
CA PHE A 649 -15.52 7.18 -4.81
C PHE A 649 -16.86 6.94 -5.53
N LYS A 650 -16.83 6.65 -6.84
CA LYS A 650 -18.05 6.29 -7.60
C LYS A 650 -18.78 5.11 -6.96
N LYS A 651 -18.05 4.11 -6.47
CA LYS A 651 -18.61 2.91 -5.85
C LYS A 651 -19.14 3.15 -4.43
N TYR A 652 -18.34 3.77 -3.58
CA TYR A 652 -18.61 3.85 -2.13
C TYR A 652 -19.21 5.18 -1.67
N GLN A 653 -19.10 6.23 -2.48
CA GLN A 653 -19.67 7.57 -2.23
C GLN A 653 -19.21 8.23 -0.91
N ASP A 654 -18.05 7.82 -0.39
CA ASP A 654 -17.47 8.41 0.81
C ASP A 654 -16.66 9.66 0.43
N GLU A 655 -17.15 10.86 0.75
CA GLU A 655 -16.46 12.13 0.42
C GLU A 655 -15.16 12.33 1.21
N TRP A 656 -15.14 11.88 2.47
CA TRP A 656 -14.02 12.13 3.39
C TRP A 656 -12.68 11.52 2.94
N ILE A 657 -12.71 10.42 2.17
CA ILE A 657 -11.48 9.82 1.61
C ILE A 657 -10.88 10.73 0.54
N VAL A 658 -11.74 11.43 -0.21
CA VAL A 658 -11.34 12.42 -1.20
C VAL A 658 -10.79 13.63 -0.50
N GLU A 659 -11.47 14.15 0.52
CA GLU A 659 -10.98 15.27 1.34
C GLU A 659 -9.60 14.99 1.97
N ALA A 660 -9.36 13.75 2.40
CA ALA A 660 -8.10 13.36 3.03
C ALA A 660 -6.91 13.22 2.06
N LEU A 661 -7.16 13.00 0.76
CA LEU A 661 -6.14 12.64 -0.24
C LEU A 661 -6.01 13.63 -1.40
N LEU A 662 -7.02 14.49 -1.64
CA LEU A 662 -7.09 15.32 -2.83
C LEU A 662 -5.88 16.25 -2.97
N ASP A 663 -5.49 16.93 -1.90
CA ASP A 663 -4.36 17.88 -1.94
C ASP A 663 -3.02 17.17 -2.27
N ASP A 664 -2.83 15.94 -1.76
CA ASP A 664 -1.63 15.15 -2.03
C ASP A 664 -1.52 14.77 -3.52
N LEU A 665 -2.65 14.40 -4.13
CA LEU A 665 -2.71 14.06 -5.56
C LEU A 665 -2.66 15.32 -6.45
N LEU A 666 -3.17 16.47 -5.98
CA LEU A 666 -3.01 17.76 -6.66
C LEU A 666 -1.55 18.18 -6.72
N ASP A 667 -0.81 18.03 -5.62
CA ASP A 667 0.63 18.29 -5.59
C ASP A 667 1.38 17.42 -6.60
N TRP A 668 1.01 16.15 -6.71
CA TRP A 668 1.65 15.22 -7.64
C TRP A 668 1.37 15.57 -9.11
N ASN A 669 0.13 15.94 -9.44
CA ASN A 669 -0.21 16.41 -10.78
C ASN A 669 0.48 17.75 -11.10
N ASP A 670 0.59 18.67 -10.13
CA ASP A 670 1.35 19.91 -10.28
C ASP A 670 2.86 19.64 -10.45
N TRP A 671 3.41 18.63 -9.79
CA TRP A 671 4.81 18.20 -9.95
C TRP A 671 5.11 17.74 -11.37
N PHE A 672 4.25 16.91 -11.99
CA PHE A 672 4.43 16.49 -13.40
C PHE A 672 4.51 17.69 -14.35
N MET A 673 3.67 18.70 -14.12
CA MET A 673 3.66 19.90 -14.96
C MET A 673 4.93 20.75 -14.82
N ASN A 674 5.58 20.70 -13.67
CA ASN A 674 6.80 21.47 -13.40
C ASN A 674 8.05 20.71 -13.86
N GLU A 675 8.10 19.40 -13.58
CA GLU A 675 9.35 18.63 -13.66
C GLU A 675 9.43 17.71 -14.88
N ARG A 676 8.32 17.49 -15.60
CA ARG A 676 8.26 16.54 -16.73
C ARG A 676 7.64 17.10 -18.01
N LEU A 677 6.96 18.25 -17.95
CA LEU A 677 6.35 18.88 -19.11
C LEU A 677 7.39 19.60 -19.99
N ILE A 678 7.45 19.23 -21.26
CA ILE A 678 8.31 19.87 -22.25
C ILE A 678 7.61 21.06 -22.90
N SER A 679 8.17 22.26 -22.75
CA SER A 679 7.69 23.48 -23.41
C SER A 679 8.43 23.73 -24.74
N PRO A 680 7.76 24.22 -25.81
CA PRO A 680 6.34 24.58 -25.89
C PRO A 680 5.41 23.43 -26.33
N ALA A 681 5.93 22.21 -26.52
CA ALA A 681 5.17 21.09 -27.05
C ALA A 681 4.01 20.62 -26.12
N GLY A 682 4.11 20.91 -24.82
CA GLY A 682 3.08 20.56 -23.85
C GLY A 682 2.86 19.05 -23.72
N VAL A 683 3.95 18.27 -23.78
CA VAL A 683 3.95 16.80 -23.65
C VAL A 683 4.89 16.37 -22.54
N ILE A 684 4.68 15.18 -21.99
CA ILE A 684 5.48 14.64 -20.89
C ILE A 684 6.67 13.85 -21.45
N ALA A 685 7.84 14.09 -20.87
CA ALA A 685 9.04 13.28 -21.02
C ALA A 685 9.39 12.65 -19.67
N LEU A 686 9.77 11.37 -19.70
CA LEU A 686 10.20 10.63 -18.50
C LEU A 686 11.57 11.12 -18.03
N GLY A 687 11.84 11.04 -16.73
CA GLY A 687 13.05 11.59 -16.14
C GLY A 687 13.47 10.97 -14.82
N SER A 688 14.57 11.49 -14.30
CA SER A 688 15.09 11.16 -12.98
C SER A 688 15.98 12.30 -12.56
N TYR A 689 15.58 13.07 -11.56
CA TYR A 689 16.36 14.20 -11.06
C TYR A 689 16.41 14.22 -9.54
N TYR A 690 17.62 14.17 -8.99
CA TYR A 690 17.90 14.37 -7.58
C TYR A 690 19.14 15.23 -7.40
N ASP A 691 19.00 16.25 -6.55
CA ASP A 691 20.09 17.11 -6.14
C ASP A 691 20.78 16.54 -4.90
N PHE A 692 21.98 15.99 -5.12
CA PHE A 692 22.81 15.43 -4.04
C PHE A 692 23.40 16.51 -3.12
N SER A 693 23.34 17.80 -3.45
CA SER A 693 23.95 18.85 -2.61
C SER A 693 23.22 19.04 -1.27
N HIS A 694 21.95 18.64 -1.19
CA HIS A 694 21.15 18.66 0.04
C HIS A 694 21.11 17.29 0.76
N SER A 695 21.90 16.32 0.28
CA SER A 695 22.00 15.00 0.87
C SER A 695 22.76 15.03 2.20
N ARG A 696 22.18 14.51 3.28
CA ARG A 696 22.92 14.33 4.54
C ARG A 696 23.97 13.23 4.40
N ASP A 697 25.15 13.46 4.98
CA ASP A 697 26.27 12.52 4.99
C ASP A 697 25.83 11.11 5.42
N GLY A 698 26.03 10.13 4.53
CA GLY A 698 25.87 8.69 4.82
C GLY A 698 24.57 8.03 4.34
N ALA A 699 23.56 8.79 3.88
CA ALA A 699 22.38 8.21 3.25
C ALA A 699 22.72 7.72 1.83
N LYS A 700 22.62 6.40 1.60
CA LYS A 700 22.65 5.83 0.24
C LYS A 700 21.32 6.15 -0.44
N PHE A 701 21.27 7.28 -1.16
CA PHE A 701 20.15 7.68 -2.01
C PHE A 701 20.03 6.75 -3.23
N PRO A 702 18.87 6.69 -3.91
CA PRO A 702 18.52 5.58 -4.79
C PRO A 702 19.63 5.33 -5.82
N GLU A 703 20.14 4.09 -5.84
CA GLU A 703 21.10 3.67 -6.85
C GLU A 703 20.58 4.07 -8.24
N ASN A 704 21.47 4.62 -9.07
CA ASN A 704 21.19 5.05 -10.44
C ASN A 704 20.29 6.30 -10.60
N SER A 705 20.09 7.13 -9.58
CA SER A 705 19.45 8.45 -9.78
C SER A 705 20.20 9.29 -10.84
N ASN A 706 19.48 10.16 -11.56
CA ASN A 706 20.00 10.98 -12.65
C ASN A 706 20.51 10.17 -13.86
N THR A 707 19.91 9.00 -14.14
CA THR A 707 20.31 8.13 -15.26
C THR A 707 19.13 7.77 -16.17
N MET A 708 19.46 7.31 -17.38
CA MET A 708 18.47 6.71 -18.30
C MET A 708 17.73 5.52 -17.67
N TRP A 709 18.43 4.68 -16.89
CA TRP A 709 17.81 3.53 -16.25
C TRP A 709 16.74 3.94 -15.24
N ALA A 710 17.04 4.95 -14.42
CA ALA A 710 16.06 5.53 -13.51
C ALA A 710 14.87 6.16 -14.25
N ALA A 711 15.12 6.87 -15.35
CA ALA A 711 14.03 7.40 -16.17
C ALA A 711 13.17 6.27 -16.79
N ARG A 712 13.77 5.13 -17.16
CA ARG A 712 13.02 3.95 -17.64
C ARG A 712 12.14 3.38 -16.52
N MET A 713 12.63 3.31 -15.29
CA MET A 713 11.83 2.89 -14.12
C MET A 713 10.62 3.80 -13.88
N GLU A 714 10.72 5.10 -14.18
CA GLU A 714 9.58 6.03 -14.05
C GLU A 714 8.40 5.68 -14.97
N SER A 715 8.64 4.93 -16.05
CA SER A 715 7.55 4.44 -16.91
C SER A 715 6.78 3.26 -16.32
N GLY A 716 7.36 2.54 -15.37
CA GLY A 716 6.92 1.19 -14.98
C GLY A 716 7.17 0.11 -16.05
N LEU A 717 7.87 0.44 -17.15
CA LEU A 717 8.09 -0.39 -18.34
C LEU A 717 9.59 -0.55 -18.66
N ASP A 718 10.39 -0.86 -17.64
CA ASP A 718 11.85 -0.68 -17.56
C ASP A 718 12.65 -1.11 -18.79
N ASN A 719 12.32 -2.27 -19.39
CA ASN A 719 13.04 -2.82 -20.55
C ASN A 719 12.21 -2.80 -21.85
N SER A 720 11.15 -1.99 -21.89
CA SER A 720 10.32 -1.79 -23.08
C SER A 720 11.17 -1.33 -24.26
N PRO A 721 10.94 -1.88 -25.46
CA PRO A 721 11.73 -1.53 -26.63
C PRO A 721 11.49 -0.07 -27.07
N MET A 722 10.41 0.58 -26.59
CA MET A 722 10.17 2.01 -26.82
C MET A 722 11.31 2.91 -26.33
N TYR A 723 12.10 2.44 -25.37
CA TYR A 723 13.17 3.20 -24.72
C TYR A 723 14.58 2.67 -25.06
N ASP A 724 14.70 1.84 -26.10
CA ASP A 724 15.99 1.31 -26.55
C ASP A 724 16.89 2.41 -27.12
N GLY A 725 18.09 2.53 -26.56
CA GLY A 725 19.11 3.50 -26.98
C GLY A 725 19.59 4.37 -25.82
N GLU A 726 20.91 4.38 -25.59
CA GLU A 726 21.52 5.12 -24.47
C GLU A 726 21.65 6.62 -24.74
N LEU A 727 21.58 7.06 -26.00
CA LEU A 727 21.62 8.49 -26.38
C LEU A 727 20.25 9.20 -26.21
N LEU A 728 19.31 8.52 -25.56
CA LEU A 728 17.95 9.01 -25.35
C LEU A 728 17.79 9.81 -24.05
N TYR A 729 18.83 10.04 -23.26
CA TYR A 729 18.75 10.82 -22.01
C TYR A 729 19.58 12.10 -22.13
N ASP A 730 18.97 13.27 -21.86
CA ASP A 730 19.70 14.54 -21.77
C ASP A 730 20.09 14.79 -20.30
N GLU A 731 21.35 14.53 -19.98
CA GLU A 731 21.91 14.72 -18.62
C GLU A 731 21.83 16.16 -18.10
N ARG A 732 21.60 17.16 -18.96
CA ARG A 732 21.46 18.56 -18.51
C ARG A 732 20.06 18.87 -18.01
N TYR A 733 19.05 18.21 -18.58
CA TYR A 733 17.66 18.39 -18.21
C TYR A 733 17.12 17.24 -17.37
N HIS A 734 17.87 16.14 -17.27
CA HIS A 734 17.51 14.94 -16.55
C HIS A 734 16.24 14.25 -17.07
N LEU A 735 15.97 14.42 -18.36
CA LEU A 735 14.79 13.93 -19.08
C LEU A 735 15.20 13.09 -20.29
N MET A 736 14.34 12.16 -20.68
CA MET A 736 14.47 11.47 -21.95
C MET A 736 14.16 12.40 -23.12
N ASN A 737 14.90 12.25 -24.22
CA ASN A 737 14.62 12.83 -25.52
C ASN A 737 13.49 12.08 -26.26
N ILE A 738 12.45 11.69 -25.52
CA ILE A 738 11.24 11.02 -26.01
C ILE A 738 10.03 11.74 -25.41
N SER A 739 9.13 12.18 -26.28
CA SER A 739 7.75 12.49 -25.90
C SER A 739 7.01 11.19 -25.68
N ASP A 740 6.50 10.95 -24.47
CA ASP A 740 5.82 9.70 -24.13
C ASP A 740 4.30 9.86 -24.17
N VAL A 741 3.63 9.15 -25.10
CA VAL A 741 2.18 9.22 -25.27
C VAL A 741 1.42 8.58 -24.12
N GLY A 742 1.97 7.50 -23.55
CA GLY A 742 1.38 6.79 -22.42
C GLY A 742 1.35 7.70 -21.20
N MET A 743 2.51 8.19 -20.79
CA MET A 743 2.65 9.06 -19.62
C MET A 743 1.89 10.38 -19.79
N THR A 744 1.94 11.00 -20.98
CA THR A 744 1.14 12.22 -21.25
C THR A 744 -0.36 11.95 -21.11
N SER A 745 -0.83 10.79 -21.58
CA SER A 745 -2.25 10.40 -21.46
C SER A 745 -2.66 10.15 -20.01
N LEU A 746 -1.79 9.55 -19.19
CA LEU A 746 -2.08 9.29 -17.79
C LEU A 746 -2.09 10.58 -16.95
N VAL A 747 -1.15 11.50 -17.16
CA VAL A 747 -1.18 12.83 -16.52
C VAL A 747 -2.44 13.61 -16.90
N CYS A 748 -2.88 13.49 -18.16
CA CYS A 748 -4.13 14.07 -18.65
C CYS A 748 -5.36 13.47 -17.95
N GLN A 749 -5.44 12.13 -17.89
CA GLN A 749 -6.51 11.43 -17.17
C GLN A 749 -6.54 11.79 -15.68
N GLU A 750 -5.37 11.91 -15.06
CA GLU A 750 -5.23 12.28 -13.66
C GLU A 750 -5.82 13.68 -13.41
N ALA A 751 -5.54 14.65 -14.29
CA ALA A 751 -6.10 16.00 -14.20
C ALA A 751 -7.64 16.01 -14.27
N TYR A 752 -8.25 15.24 -15.19
CA TYR A 752 -9.72 15.13 -15.28
C TYR A 752 -10.32 14.42 -14.06
N SER A 753 -9.66 13.37 -13.55
CA SER A 753 -10.09 12.67 -12.34
C SER A 753 -10.09 13.61 -11.14
N LEU A 754 -9.01 14.38 -10.97
CA LEU A 754 -8.88 15.39 -9.92
C LEU A 754 -9.94 16.48 -10.03
N ALA A 755 -10.24 16.95 -11.25
CA ALA A 755 -11.30 17.94 -11.44
C ALA A 755 -12.66 17.42 -10.98
N THR A 756 -12.97 16.17 -11.32
CA THR A 756 -14.23 15.51 -10.92
C THR A 756 -14.31 15.34 -9.40
N LEU A 757 -13.21 14.91 -8.78
CA LEU A 757 -13.11 14.74 -7.33
C LEU A 757 -13.21 16.07 -6.59
N ALA A 758 -12.53 17.11 -7.07
CA ALA A 758 -12.57 18.45 -6.50
C ALA A 758 -13.98 19.05 -6.53
N ASP A 759 -14.70 18.90 -7.65
CA ASP A 759 -16.09 19.31 -7.75
C ASP A 759 -16.98 18.51 -6.77
N ALA A 760 -16.75 17.19 -6.64
CA ALA A 760 -17.55 16.31 -5.80
C ALA A 760 -17.48 16.66 -4.31
N VAL A 761 -16.32 17.09 -3.81
CA VAL A 761 -16.15 17.54 -2.42
C VAL A 761 -16.30 19.06 -2.26
N GLY A 762 -16.83 19.77 -3.26
CA GLY A 762 -17.15 21.19 -3.16
C GLY A 762 -15.95 22.11 -2.96
N ARG A 763 -14.78 21.77 -3.52
CA ARG A 763 -13.61 22.68 -3.54
C ARG A 763 -13.90 23.92 -4.39
N ASP A 764 -13.03 24.92 -4.27
CA ASP A 764 -13.09 26.13 -5.09
C ASP A 764 -13.26 25.75 -6.57
N PRO A 765 -14.33 26.20 -7.25
CA PRO A 765 -14.59 25.91 -8.67
C PRO A 765 -13.40 26.24 -9.58
N MET A 766 -12.54 27.19 -9.21
CA MET A 766 -11.33 27.52 -9.95
C MET A 766 -10.32 26.36 -9.99
N ILE A 767 -10.27 25.51 -8.97
CA ILE A 767 -9.39 24.33 -8.96
C ILE A 767 -9.87 23.34 -10.02
N GLY A 768 -11.16 23.01 -10.03
CA GLY A 768 -11.76 22.13 -11.04
C GLY A 768 -11.61 22.69 -12.46
N GLN A 769 -11.81 24.01 -12.63
CA GLN A 769 -11.60 24.69 -13.91
C GLN A 769 -10.14 24.59 -14.38
N ARG A 770 -9.17 24.94 -13.53
CA ARG A 770 -7.72 24.85 -13.84
C ARG A 770 -7.33 23.44 -14.31
N LEU A 771 -7.85 22.41 -13.63
CA LEU A 771 -7.54 21.01 -13.94
C LEU A 771 -8.18 20.55 -15.25
N ARG A 772 -9.42 20.96 -15.53
CA ARG A 772 -10.06 20.73 -16.84
C ARG A 772 -9.30 21.42 -17.97
N GLU A 773 -8.92 22.69 -17.79
CA GLU A 773 -8.13 23.43 -18.78
C GLU A 773 -6.76 22.77 -19.03
N ARG A 774 -6.11 22.27 -17.97
CA ARG A 774 -4.88 21.46 -18.07
C ARG A 774 -5.10 20.19 -18.88
N GLY A 775 -6.14 19.41 -18.55
CA GLY A 775 -6.52 18.21 -19.28
C GLY A 775 -6.78 18.52 -20.76
N ASP A 776 -7.59 19.55 -21.02
CA ASP A 776 -7.90 20.02 -22.38
C ASP A 776 -6.62 20.34 -23.16
N ASN A 777 -5.69 21.10 -22.57
CA ASN A 777 -4.40 21.43 -23.21
C ASN A 777 -3.58 20.18 -23.54
N LEU A 778 -3.50 19.22 -22.62
CA LEU A 778 -2.79 17.96 -22.86
C LEU A 778 -3.46 17.13 -23.98
N VAL A 779 -4.80 17.13 -24.06
CA VAL A 779 -5.52 16.52 -25.19
C VAL A 779 -5.08 17.18 -26.50
N ARG A 780 -5.02 18.52 -26.59
CA ARG A 780 -4.56 19.22 -27.81
C ARG A 780 -3.15 18.80 -28.20
N SER A 781 -2.24 18.73 -27.22
CA SER A 781 -0.86 18.30 -27.44
C SER A 781 -0.79 16.87 -27.95
N ILE A 782 -1.57 15.95 -27.35
CA ILE A 782 -1.57 14.54 -27.75
C ILE A 782 -2.03 14.39 -29.19
N LEU A 783 -3.14 15.02 -29.55
CA LEU A 783 -3.69 14.98 -30.90
C LEU A 783 -2.75 15.60 -31.94
N SER A 784 -1.99 16.62 -31.55
CA SER A 784 -1.07 17.34 -32.46
C SER A 784 0.28 16.64 -32.66
N HIS A 785 0.72 15.84 -31.69
CA HIS A 785 2.10 15.35 -31.65
C HIS A 785 2.28 13.84 -31.72
N PHE A 786 1.26 13.05 -31.36
CA PHE A 786 1.40 11.60 -31.25
C PHE A 786 0.68 10.80 -32.34
N TRP A 787 -0.19 11.41 -33.13
CA TRP A 787 -0.89 10.70 -34.20
C TRP A 787 0.04 10.41 -35.39
N ASP A 788 0.34 9.12 -35.61
CA ASP A 788 1.09 8.65 -36.77
C ASP A 788 0.13 8.33 -37.91
N ASP A 789 0.00 9.26 -38.86
CA ASP A 789 -0.97 9.22 -39.95
C ASP A 789 -0.58 8.33 -41.14
N ARG A 790 0.59 7.69 -41.09
CA ARG A 790 1.04 6.76 -42.13
C ARG A 790 0.05 5.62 -42.29
N ASN A 791 -0.27 5.27 -43.55
CA ASN A 791 -1.31 4.29 -43.88
C ASN A 791 -1.08 2.89 -43.30
N ASP A 792 0.16 2.48 -43.08
CA ASP A 792 0.53 1.20 -42.47
C ASP A 792 0.45 1.22 -40.93
N ARG A 793 0.33 2.42 -40.33
CA ARG A 793 0.27 2.61 -38.88
C ARG A 793 -1.08 3.15 -38.39
N GLN A 794 -1.45 4.39 -38.72
CA GLN A 794 -2.70 5.02 -38.24
C GLN A 794 -2.96 4.79 -36.74
N ILE A 795 -2.00 5.15 -35.89
CA ILE A 795 -2.04 4.91 -34.44
C ILE A 795 -1.26 5.99 -33.68
N PHE A 796 -1.57 6.16 -32.39
CA PHE A 796 -0.76 7.00 -31.52
C PHE A 796 0.58 6.34 -31.17
N SER A 797 1.68 7.09 -31.23
CA SER A 797 3.02 6.55 -30.98
C SER A 797 3.93 7.58 -30.32
N ASN A 798 4.86 7.12 -29.47
CA ASN A 798 5.93 7.96 -28.92
C ASN A 798 6.72 8.66 -30.03
N ARG A 799 7.31 9.80 -29.72
CA ARG A 799 8.06 10.61 -30.70
C ARG A 799 9.42 11.01 -30.17
N TYR A 800 10.46 10.87 -30.98
CA TYR A 800 11.80 11.35 -30.62
C TYR A 800 11.82 12.89 -30.58
N GLN A 801 12.51 13.44 -29.57
CA GLN A 801 12.74 14.88 -29.40
C GLN A 801 14.18 15.29 -29.75
N LEU A 802 14.91 14.46 -30.49
CA LEU A 802 16.30 14.75 -30.85
C LEU A 802 16.36 15.90 -31.87
N ARG A 803 17.37 16.77 -31.76
CA ARG A 803 17.57 17.92 -32.68
C ARG A 803 17.64 17.52 -34.16
N THR A 804 17.99 16.27 -34.44
CA THR A 804 18.17 15.71 -35.79
C THR A 804 17.11 14.68 -36.15
N ASN A 805 16.28 14.24 -35.21
CA ASN A 805 15.29 13.20 -35.43
C ASN A 805 14.00 13.47 -34.65
N HIS A 806 12.93 13.76 -35.39
CA HIS A 806 11.58 14.01 -34.88
C HIS A 806 10.58 12.97 -35.38
N THR A 807 11.04 11.77 -35.75
CA THR A 807 10.17 10.68 -36.21
C THR A 807 9.44 10.01 -35.05
N PHE A 808 8.40 9.26 -35.38
CA PHE A 808 7.74 8.35 -34.45
C PHE A 808 8.63 7.16 -34.09
N VAL A 809 8.54 6.73 -32.84
CA VAL A 809 9.15 5.49 -32.35
C VAL A 809 8.50 4.30 -33.07
N SER A 810 9.31 3.34 -33.52
CA SER A 810 8.85 2.20 -34.31
C SER A 810 8.06 1.17 -33.51
N HIS A 811 8.37 1.04 -32.21
CA HIS A 811 7.74 0.07 -31.33
C HIS A 811 6.35 0.56 -30.90
N ILE A 812 5.35 -0.31 -31.07
CA ILE A 812 3.96 -0.04 -30.64
C ILE A 812 3.64 -0.93 -29.46
N THR A 813 3.17 -0.32 -28.38
CA THR A 813 2.82 -0.99 -27.13
C THR A 813 1.38 -0.61 -26.73
N PRO A 814 0.81 -1.24 -25.68
CA PRO A 814 -0.54 -0.90 -25.23
C PRO A 814 -0.74 0.57 -24.83
N THR A 815 0.32 1.33 -24.56
CA THR A 815 0.23 2.77 -24.25
C THR A 815 -0.37 3.59 -25.40
N SER A 816 -0.27 3.10 -26.63
CA SER A 816 -0.87 3.68 -27.83
C SER A 816 -2.40 3.74 -27.79
N PHE A 817 -3.06 3.00 -26.89
CA PHE A 817 -4.51 3.06 -26.70
C PHE A 817 -4.95 4.08 -25.64
N TYR A 818 -4.04 4.56 -24.78
CA TYR A 818 -4.37 5.43 -23.65
C TYR A 818 -4.94 6.80 -24.04
N PRO A 819 -4.65 7.37 -25.23
CA PRO A 819 -5.37 8.56 -25.69
C PRO A 819 -6.89 8.41 -25.74
N PHE A 820 -7.41 7.17 -25.82
CA PHE A 820 -8.85 6.96 -25.84
C PHE A 820 -9.54 7.13 -24.47
N LEU A 821 -8.80 7.34 -23.39
CA LEU A 821 -9.34 7.71 -22.07
C LEU A 821 -10.20 8.99 -22.12
N PHE A 822 -9.95 9.88 -23.07
CA PHE A 822 -10.59 11.19 -23.17
C PHE A 822 -11.37 11.43 -24.47
N VAL A 823 -11.79 10.37 -25.20
CA VAL A 823 -12.59 10.51 -26.43
C VAL A 823 -13.92 11.25 -26.25
N ASN A 824 -14.47 11.24 -25.03
CA ASN A 824 -15.74 11.88 -24.71
C ASN A 824 -15.60 13.37 -24.37
N THR A 825 -14.38 13.90 -24.32
CA THR A 825 -14.15 15.33 -24.06
C THR A 825 -14.59 16.19 -25.23
N THR A 826 -14.96 17.44 -24.96
CA THR A 826 -15.34 18.40 -26.00
C THR A 826 -14.16 18.70 -26.92
N VAL A 827 -12.95 18.88 -26.37
CA VAL A 827 -11.74 19.15 -27.15
C VAL A 827 -11.41 18.02 -28.13
N TRP A 828 -11.52 16.75 -27.71
CA TRP A 828 -11.32 15.62 -28.63
C TRP A 828 -12.27 15.70 -29.84
N ARG A 829 -13.57 15.96 -29.57
CA ARG A 829 -14.60 16.04 -30.61
C ARG A 829 -14.42 17.25 -31.53
N GLU A 830 -13.85 18.35 -31.04
CA GLU A 830 -13.66 19.57 -31.83
C GLU A 830 -12.37 19.55 -32.67
N GLN A 831 -11.27 19.01 -32.12
CA GLN A 831 -9.94 19.16 -32.73
C GLN A 831 -9.48 17.99 -33.59
N PHE A 832 -9.91 16.76 -33.29
CA PHE A 832 -9.49 15.59 -34.06
C PHE A 832 -10.32 15.47 -35.35
N HIS A 833 -9.97 16.32 -36.32
CA HIS A 833 -10.48 16.49 -37.69
C HIS A 833 -11.98 16.45 -37.89
N HIS A 834 -12.54 17.49 -38.52
CA HIS A 834 -13.91 17.47 -39.00
C HIS A 834 -14.10 16.55 -40.23
N PRO A 835 -15.09 15.63 -40.22
CA PRO A 835 -15.91 15.29 -39.06
C PRO A 835 -15.14 14.37 -38.09
N PRO A 836 -15.26 14.59 -36.76
CA PRO A 836 -14.63 13.74 -35.76
C PRO A 836 -15.27 12.36 -35.88
N ARG A 837 -14.53 11.38 -36.40
CA ARG A 837 -15.12 10.09 -36.68
C ARG A 837 -14.93 9.18 -35.48
N PRO A 838 -16.01 8.60 -34.90
CA PRO A 838 -15.93 7.33 -34.17
C PRO A 838 -15.04 6.30 -34.89
N GLU A 839 -14.94 6.41 -36.22
CA GLU A 839 -14.06 5.64 -37.09
C GLU A 839 -12.58 5.64 -36.66
N VAL A 840 -12.00 6.68 -36.04
CA VAL A 840 -10.56 6.63 -35.70
C VAL A 840 -10.29 5.58 -34.62
N MET A 841 -11.09 5.60 -33.56
CA MET A 841 -11.01 4.58 -32.52
C MET A 841 -11.33 3.22 -33.12
N GLU A 842 -12.40 3.10 -33.92
CA GLU A 842 -12.76 1.84 -34.57
C GLU A 842 -11.68 1.31 -35.51
N THR A 843 -11.01 2.18 -36.27
CA THR A 843 -9.89 1.85 -37.15
C THR A 843 -8.70 1.38 -36.33
N VAL A 844 -8.31 2.10 -35.28
CA VAL A 844 -7.20 1.68 -34.41
C VAL A 844 -7.53 0.33 -33.76
N ILE A 845 -8.72 0.17 -33.19
CA ILE A 845 -9.15 -1.07 -32.54
C ILE A 845 -9.20 -2.23 -33.55
N SER A 846 -9.74 -2.03 -34.75
CA SER A 846 -9.82 -3.08 -35.77
C SER A 846 -8.45 -3.45 -36.33
N SER A 847 -7.61 -2.45 -36.62
CA SER A 847 -6.32 -2.63 -37.30
C SER A 847 -5.20 -3.06 -36.35
N TRP A 848 -5.32 -2.83 -35.04
CA TRP A 848 -4.29 -3.15 -34.04
C TRP A 848 -4.77 -4.08 -32.94
N LEU A 849 -5.80 -3.71 -32.19
CA LEU A 849 -6.21 -4.46 -31.01
C LEU A 849 -6.79 -5.83 -31.40
N LEU A 850 -7.75 -5.82 -32.33
CA LEU A 850 -8.43 -7.01 -32.85
C LEU A 850 -7.64 -7.75 -33.93
N ASN A 851 -6.50 -7.21 -34.34
CA ASN A 851 -5.67 -7.81 -35.38
C ASN A 851 -4.86 -8.98 -34.81
N SER A 852 -5.05 -10.17 -35.38
CA SER A 852 -4.44 -11.42 -34.93
C SER A 852 -2.92 -11.50 -35.09
N SER A 853 -2.31 -10.59 -35.86
CA SER A 853 -0.85 -10.48 -36.00
C SER A 853 -0.23 -9.42 -35.10
N ARG A 854 -1.03 -8.61 -34.40
CA ARG A 854 -0.57 -7.47 -33.59
C ARG A 854 -0.86 -7.70 -32.10
N PHE A 855 -1.98 -7.23 -31.57
CA PHE A 855 -2.32 -7.44 -30.16
C PHE A 855 -3.27 -8.61 -29.90
N CYS A 856 -3.80 -9.24 -30.96
CA CYS A 856 -4.43 -10.56 -30.89
C CYS A 856 -5.61 -10.69 -29.92
N ILE A 857 -6.34 -9.59 -29.65
CA ILE A 857 -7.62 -9.68 -28.94
C ILE A 857 -8.67 -10.23 -29.90
N ARG A 858 -9.33 -11.30 -29.49
CA ARG A 858 -10.16 -12.09 -30.41
C ARG A 858 -11.60 -11.61 -30.48
N SER A 859 -12.03 -11.15 -31.65
CA SER A 859 -13.42 -10.72 -31.89
C SER A 859 -14.45 -11.85 -31.81
N ASP A 860 -14.04 -13.11 -31.89
CA ASP A 860 -14.95 -14.27 -31.85
C ASP A 860 -15.17 -14.84 -30.43
N VAL A 861 -14.54 -14.26 -29.40
CA VAL A 861 -14.59 -14.74 -28.01
C VAL A 861 -15.22 -13.69 -27.08
N THR A 862 -16.52 -13.46 -27.24
CA THR A 862 -17.20 -12.32 -26.59
C THR A 862 -17.95 -12.68 -25.31
N THR A 863 -18.46 -13.91 -25.20
CA THR A 863 -19.38 -14.33 -24.12
C THR A 863 -19.20 -15.77 -23.67
N SER A 864 -18.40 -16.56 -24.38
CA SER A 864 -18.11 -17.95 -23.98
C SER A 864 -17.15 -17.94 -22.78
N ASP A 865 -17.54 -18.53 -21.66
CA ASP A 865 -16.61 -18.85 -20.56
C ASP A 865 -15.62 -19.96 -20.94
N VAL A 866 -15.78 -20.56 -22.13
CA VAL A 866 -14.82 -21.50 -22.73
C VAL A 866 -13.98 -20.78 -23.78
N PHE A 867 -12.72 -20.50 -23.43
CA PHE A 867 -11.75 -19.95 -24.38
C PHE A 867 -11.32 -21.03 -25.40
N PRO A 868 -11.17 -20.71 -26.70
CA PRO A 868 -10.96 -21.71 -27.75
C PRO A 868 -9.69 -22.54 -27.56
N LYS A 869 -9.81 -23.86 -27.40
CA LYS A 869 -8.66 -24.77 -27.23
C LYS A 869 -7.72 -24.85 -28.45
N THR A 870 -8.06 -24.24 -29.59
CA THR A 870 -7.26 -24.25 -30.82
C THR A 870 -7.26 -22.86 -31.45
N ASP A 871 -6.07 -22.34 -31.68
CA ASP A 871 -5.81 -21.07 -32.38
C ASP A 871 -4.61 -21.30 -33.32
N PRO A 872 -4.67 -20.86 -34.58
CA PRO A 872 -3.49 -20.87 -35.45
C PRO A 872 -2.33 -20.01 -34.92
N ASN A 873 -2.59 -18.95 -34.14
CA ASN A 873 -1.54 -18.12 -33.54
C ASN A 873 -1.19 -18.58 -32.12
N ASN A 874 -0.35 -19.62 -32.02
CA ASN A 874 0.16 -20.09 -30.73
C ASN A 874 1.09 -19.07 -30.03
N ALA A 875 1.66 -18.12 -30.77
CA ALA A 875 2.66 -17.17 -30.28
C ALA A 875 2.05 -16.01 -29.47
N CYS A 876 0.85 -15.58 -29.84
CA CYS A 876 0.12 -14.44 -29.25
C CYS A 876 -1.31 -14.85 -28.85
N TYR A 877 -1.47 -16.08 -28.36
CA TYR A 877 -2.75 -16.71 -28.08
C TYR A 877 -3.57 -15.97 -27.02
N TRP A 878 -2.90 -15.56 -25.94
CA TRP A 878 -3.56 -14.86 -24.85
C TRP A 878 -3.75 -13.36 -25.11
N GLY A 879 -3.16 -12.81 -26.18
CA GLY A 879 -3.38 -11.43 -26.60
C GLY A 879 -2.88 -10.38 -25.60
N LEU A 880 -2.97 -9.12 -26.03
CA LEU A 880 -2.41 -7.92 -25.39
C LEU A 880 -0.97 -8.09 -24.85
N PRO A 881 -0.01 -8.53 -25.68
CA PRO A 881 1.39 -8.48 -25.29
C PRO A 881 1.85 -7.03 -25.04
N SER A 882 2.87 -6.85 -24.19
CA SER A 882 3.41 -5.53 -23.85
C SER A 882 4.05 -4.76 -25.01
N VAL A 883 4.26 -5.43 -26.14
CA VAL A 883 4.62 -4.86 -27.46
C VAL A 883 3.88 -5.67 -28.52
N SER A 884 3.50 -5.03 -29.63
CA SER A 884 2.80 -5.70 -30.74
C SER A 884 3.51 -6.98 -31.18
N ALA A 885 2.77 -8.05 -31.46
CA ALA A 885 3.35 -9.36 -31.77
C ALA A 885 4.09 -9.44 -33.12
N ASP A 886 3.83 -8.49 -34.03
CA ASP A 886 4.58 -8.30 -35.27
C ASP A 886 5.86 -7.45 -35.09
N ASP A 887 6.13 -6.95 -33.87
CA ASP A 887 7.35 -6.22 -33.57
C ASP A 887 8.57 -7.17 -33.56
N PRO A 888 9.71 -6.79 -34.16
CA PRO A 888 10.93 -7.62 -34.14
C PRO A 888 11.46 -7.96 -32.73
N THR A 889 11.06 -7.19 -31.71
CA THR A 889 11.44 -7.40 -30.31
C THR A 889 10.49 -8.32 -29.55
N PHE A 890 9.34 -8.68 -30.14
CA PHE A 890 8.33 -9.53 -29.49
C PHE A 890 8.91 -10.90 -29.12
N MET A 891 8.93 -11.17 -27.83
CA MET A 891 9.45 -12.38 -27.20
C MET A 891 10.88 -12.74 -27.66
N SER A 892 11.67 -11.74 -28.08
CA SER A 892 13.04 -11.96 -28.55
C SER A 892 14.07 -11.71 -27.45
N GLY A 893 15.15 -12.50 -27.49
CA GLY A 893 16.22 -12.46 -26.48
C GLY A 893 15.87 -13.14 -25.15
N SER A 894 16.80 -13.09 -24.20
CA SER A 894 16.65 -13.67 -22.86
C SER A 894 15.89 -12.77 -21.87
N TRP A 895 15.53 -11.55 -22.26
CA TRP A 895 14.89 -10.52 -21.43
C TRP A 895 13.54 -10.09 -22.04
N ASN A 896 12.58 -11.02 -22.08
CA ASN A 896 11.27 -10.85 -22.73
C ASN A 896 10.21 -10.07 -21.92
N TYR A 897 10.57 -9.58 -20.72
CA TYR A 897 9.71 -8.98 -19.69
C TYR A 897 8.67 -7.94 -20.21
N TRP A 898 9.08 -6.69 -20.49
CA TRP A 898 8.24 -5.71 -21.21
C TRP A 898 8.36 -5.82 -22.75
N ARG A 899 8.78 -6.98 -23.25
CA ARG A 899 8.95 -7.26 -24.69
C ARG A 899 8.03 -8.36 -25.20
N GLY A 900 6.86 -8.54 -24.61
CA GLY A 900 5.84 -9.45 -25.16
C GLY A 900 5.02 -10.20 -24.12
N LEU A 901 5.42 -10.21 -22.84
CA LEU A 901 4.57 -10.75 -21.79
C LEU A 901 3.30 -9.92 -21.62
N VAL A 902 2.26 -10.53 -21.05
CA VAL A 902 0.94 -9.92 -20.82
C VAL A 902 0.83 -9.49 -19.37
N TRP A 903 0.34 -8.26 -19.15
CA TRP A 903 0.41 -7.57 -17.86
C TRP A 903 -0.96 -7.07 -17.41
N GLY A 904 -1.34 -7.42 -16.18
CA GLY A 904 -2.56 -6.94 -15.53
C GLY A 904 -2.78 -5.42 -15.61
N PRO A 905 -1.80 -4.55 -15.27
CA PRO A 905 -1.98 -3.10 -15.34
C PRO A 905 -2.24 -2.60 -16.76
N MET A 906 -1.59 -3.16 -17.78
CA MET A 906 -1.86 -2.81 -19.18
C MET A 906 -3.27 -3.19 -19.60
N SER A 907 -3.73 -4.39 -19.21
CA SER A 907 -5.11 -4.83 -19.44
C SER A 907 -6.13 -3.87 -18.82
N GLN A 908 -5.89 -3.43 -17.58
CA GLN A 908 -6.75 -2.47 -16.87
C GLN A 908 -6.80 -1.10 -17.55
N LEU A 909 -5.64 -0.56 -17.97
CA LEU A 909 -5.55 0.74 -18.62
C LEU A 909 -6.15 0.74 -20.04
N VAL A 910 -5.94 -0.33 -20.82
CA VAL A 910 -6.61 -0.51 -22.11
C VAL A 910 -8.11 -0.69 -21.92
N TYR A 911 -8.56 -1.46 -20.92
CA TYR A 911 -9.98 -1.59 -20.59
C TYR A 911 -10.63 -0.22 -20.32
N TRP A 912 -10.04 0.62 -19.45
CA TRP A 912 -10.54 1.97 -19.22
C TRP A 912 -10.54 2.84 -20.48
N SER A 913 -9.53 2.70 -21.35
CA SER A 913 -9.46 3.41 -22.63
C SER A 913 -10.61 3.02 -23.57
N LEU A 914 -11.07 1.77 -23.51
CA LEU A 914 -12.20 1.28 -24.31
C LEU A 914 -13.58 1.69 -23.74
N GLN A 915 -13.66 2.13 -22.48
CA GLN A 915 -14.93 2.59 -21.89
C GLN A 915 -15.43 3.89 -22.55
N GLY A 916 -14.52 4.72 -23.05
CA GLY A 916 -14.86 5.95 -23.75
C GLY A 916 -15.71 5.74 -25.01
N GLY A 917 -15.46 4.68 -25.77
CA GLY A 917 -16.12 4.40 -27.06
C GLY A 917 -17.38 3.52 -26.98
N SER A 918 -18.10 3.51 -25.86
CA SER A 918 -19.19 2.56 -25.58
C SER A 918 -20.36 2.59 -26.58
N SER A 919 -20.50 3.61 -27.42
CA SER A 919 -21.52 3.66 -28.48
C SER A 919 -21.13 2.90 -29.76
N SER A 920 -19.87 2.47 -29.90
CA SER A 920 -19.39 1.71 -31.05
C SER A 920 -19.53 0.20 -30.83
N ASN A 921 -20.11 -0.49 -31.80
CA ASN A 921 -20.22 -1.95 -31.78
C ASN A 921 -18.83 -2.62 -31.81
N VAL A 922 -17.88 -2.07 -32.57
CA VAL A 922 -16.51 -2.60 -32.68
C VAL A 922 -15.76 -2.45 -31.36
N VAL A 923 -15.87 -1.28 -30.73
CA VAL A 923 -15.20 -1.02 -29.44
C VAL A 923 -15.82 -1.87 -28.33
N THR A 924 -17.15 -1.96 -28.29
CA THR A 924 -17.88 -2.81 -27.32
C THR A 924 -17.47 -4.28 -27.48
N LEU A 925 -17.38 -4.75 -28.73
CA LEU A 925 -16.90 -6.09 -29.06
C LEU A 925 -15.47 -6.31 -28.53
N ALA A 926 -14.55 -5.40 -28.85
CA ALA A 926 -13.16 -5.50 -28.42
C ALA A 926 -13.01 -5.48 -26.90
N ARG A 927 -13.80 -4.67 -26.20
CA ARG A 927 -13.79 -4.59 -24.73
C ARG A 927 -14.28 -5.89 -24.09
N ALA A 928 -15.38 -6.45 -24.58
CA ALA A 928 -15.87 -7.75 -24.10
C ALA A 928 -14.85 -8.88 -24.36
N SER A 929 -14.25 -8.89 -25.56
CA SER A 929 -13.20 -9.84 -25.94
C SER A 929 -11.96 -9.74 -25.06
N LEU A 930 -11.47 -8.52 -24.80
CA LEU A 930 -10.34 -8.27 -23.89
C LEU A 930 -10.64 -8.84 -22.50
N CYS A 931 -11.79 -8.48 -21.92
CA CYS A 931 -12.18 -8.95 -20.58
C CYS A 931 -12.23 -10.46 -20.50
N ASN A 932 -12.83 -11.11 -21.50
CA ASN A 932 -12.96 -12.56 -21.49
C ASN A 932 -11.60 -13.27 -21.66
N GLN A 933 -10.76 -12.78 -22.56
CA GLN A 933 -9.45 -13.35 -22.85
C GLN A 933 -8.49 -13.21 -21.65
N MET A 934 -8.43 -12.03 -21.03
CA MET A 934 -7.62 -11.77 -19.83
C MET A 934 -8.11 -12.56 -18.61
N LYS A 935 -9.42 -12.63 -18.38
CA LYS A 935 -10.02 -13.45 -17.32
C LYS A 935 -9.59 -14.91 -17.46
N ASN A 936 -9.68 -15.47 -18.67
CA ASN A 936 -9.30 -16.87 -18.92
C ASN A 936 -7.79 -17.09 -18.78
N LEU A 937 -6.95 -16.13 -19.18
CA LEU A 937 -5.51 -16.16 -18.97
C LEU A 937 -5.18 -16.28 -17.47
N MET A 938 -5.73 -15.39 -16.65
CA MET A 938 -5.55 -15.42 -15.20
C MET A 938 -6.05 -16.75 -14.61
N LEU A 939 -7.27 -17.16 -14.98
CA LEU A 939 -7.87 -18.39 -14.47
C LEU A 939 -7.07 -19.65 -14.86
N SER A 940 -6.41 -19.66 -16.02
CA SER A 940 -5.58 -20.79 -16.44
C SER A 940 -4.47 -21.12 -15.44
N GLN A 941 -3.90 -20.10 -14.81
CA GLN A 941 -2.88 -20.22 -13.77
C GLN A 941 -3.51 -20.41 -12.38
N TRP A 942 -4.62 -19.74 -12.09
CA TRP A 942 -5.31 -19.90 -10.81
C TRP A 942 -5.85 -21.32 -10.61
N THR A 943 -6.52 -21.91 -11.59
CA THR A 943 -7.12 -23.25 -11.45
C THR A 943 -6.05 -24.34 -11.36
N THR A 944 -4.97 -24.20 -12.12
CA THR A 944 -3.92 -25.21 -12.20
C THR A 944 -2.98 -25.06 -11.01
N ASN A 945 -2.47 -23.86 -10.78
CA ASN A 945 -1.33 -23.61 -9.89
C ASN A 945 -1.71 -22.83 -8.62
N ARG A 946 -2.90 -22.21 -8.55
CA ARG A 946 -3.26 -21.20 -7.52
C ARG A 946 -2.31 -20.00 -7.53
N HIS A 947 -1.76 -19.71 -8.70
CA HIS A 947 -0.87 -18.58 -8.92
C HIS A 947 -1.65 -17.36 -9.41
N ILE A 948 -1.19 -16.19 -8.99
CA ILE A 948 -1.56 -14.89 -9.56
C ILE A 948 -0.24 -14.30 -10.04
N CYS A 949 0.03 -14.40 -11.34
CA CYS A 949 1.35 -14.08 -11.87
C CYS A 949 1.57 -12.57 -11.93
N GLU A 950 2.82 -12.16 -11.71
CA GLU A 950 3.27 -10.80 -12.02
C GLU A 950 2.99 -10.44 -13.49
N ASN A 951 3.36 -11.34 -14.38
CA ASN A 951 3.09 -11.28 -15.81
C ASN A 951 2.85 -12.68 -16.34
N TYR A 952 2.19 -12.74 -17.50
CA TYR A 952 1.75 -13.99 -18.10
C TYR A 952 2.39 -14.16 -19.47
N SER A 953 2.81 -15.38 -19.79
CA SER A 953 3.27 -15.70 -21.13
C SER A 953 2.13 -15.59 -22.15
N PRO A 954 2.35 -14.98 -23.32
CA PRO A 954 1.34 -14.87 -24.37
C PRO A 954 1.10 -16.21 -25.08
N TYR A 955 1.96 -17.21 -24.84
CA TYR A 955 1.89 -18.51 -25.48
C TYR A 955 0.78 -19.38 -24.92
N LYS A 956 0.09 -20.09 -25.83
CA LYS A 956 -0.98 -21.01 -25.49
C LYS A 956 -0.57 -22.10 -24.51
N ASN A 957 0.62 -22.66 -24.69
CA ASN A 957 1.12 -23.82 -23.95
C ASN A 957 1.93 -23.43 -22.71
N ALA A 958 1.87 -22.16 -22.27
CA ALA A 958 2.56 -21.73 -21.07
C ALA A 958 1.99 -22.45 -19.83
N THR A 959 2.86 -23.08 -19.05
CA THR A 959 2.48 -23.92 -17.92
C THR A 959 2.65 -23.23 -16.56
N ASP A 960 3.33 -22.09 -16.52
CA ASP A 960 3.68 -21.39 -15.28
C ASP A 960 3.81 -19.88 -15.49
N CYS A 961 3.93 -19.12 -14.39
CA CYS A 961 4.24 -17.70 -14.39
C CYS A 961 5.66 -17.44 -14.95
N SER A 962 5.86 -16.28 -15.55
CA SER A 962 7.17 -15.85 -16.08
C SER A 962 7.97 -14.95 -15.12
N GLY A 963 7.34 -14.45 -14.07
CA GLY A 963 7.95 -13.69 -12.98
C GLY A 963 7.58 -14.26 -11.61
N THR A 964 7.23 -13.39 -10.68
CA THR A 964 6.73 -13.75 -9.35
C THR A 964 5.42 -14.56 -9.46
N ASN A 965 5.30 -15.66 -8.72
CA ASN A 965 4.17 -16.60 -8.80
C ASN A 965 2.90 -16.07 -8.11
N PHE A 966 3.05 -15.13 -7.18
CA PHE A 966 1.96 -14.55 -6.42
C PHE A 966 2.16 -13.03 -6.25
N TYR A 967 1.66 -12.28 -7.22
CA TYR A 967 1.79 -10.83 -7.33
C TYR A 967 0.43 -10.20 -7.57
N HIS A 968 -0.02 -9.28 -6.70
CA HIS A 968 -1.44 -8.90 -6.66
C HIS A 968 -2.00 -8.37 -7.98
N TRP A 969 -1.25 -7.57 -8.74
CA TRP A 969 -1.76 -6.90 -9.95
C TRP A 969 -2.12 -7.86 -11.09
N GLY A 970 -1.68 -9.12 -11.03
CA GLY A 970 -2.04 -10.14 -12.01
C GLY A 970 -3.55 -10.39 -12.02
N ALA A 971 -4.18 -10.15 -10.87
CA ALA A 971 -5.62 -10.27 -10.70
C ALA A 971 -6.43 -9.17 -11.41
N LEU A 972 -5.80 -8.08 -11.88
CA LEU A 972 -6.46 -7.06 -12.71
C LEU A 972 -7.04 -7.67 -13.99
N ASN A 973 -6.38 -8.71 -14.53
CA ASN A 973 -6.87 -9.47 -15.67
C ASN A 973 -8.26 -10.09 -15.42
N GLY A 974 -8.57 -10.45 -14.16
CA GLY A 974 -9.91 -10.88 -13.75
C GLY A 974 -10.83 -9.72 -13.43
N LEU A 975 -10.31 -8.66 -12.80
CA LEU A 975 -11.10 -7.52 -12.33
C LEU A 975 -11.83 -6.80 -13.47
N ILE A 976 -11.18 -6.59 -14.62
CA ILE A 976 -11.82 -5.92 -15.76
C ILE A 976 -13.11 -6.62 -16.20
N GLY A 977 -13.14 -7.97 -16.14
CA GLY A 977 -14.33 -8.76 -16.44
C GLY A 977 -15.40 -8.64 -15.35
N MET A 978 -15.00 -8.54 -14.08
CA MET A 978 -15.94 -8.29 -12.98
C MET A 978 -16.63 -6.94 -13.13
N ILE A 979 -15.88 -5.89 -13.51
CA ILE A 979 -16.41 -4.54 -13.74
C ILE A 979 -17.36 -4.55 -14.95
N GLU A 980 -16.94 -5.10 -16.10
CA GLU A 980 -17.74 -5.12 -17.32
C GLU A 980 -19.07 -5.86 -17.14
N GLU A 981 -19.08 -6.92 -16.32
CA GLU A 981 -20.28 -7.71 -16.02
C GLU A 981 -21.14 -7.12 -14.89
N GLY A 982 -20.75 -5.98 -14.30
CA GLY A 982 -21.56 -5.26 -13.32
C GLY A 982 -21.42 -5.74 -11.87
N TYR A 983 -20.30 -6.37 -11.51
CA TYR A 983 -19.98 -6.79 -10.13
C TYR A 983 -19.13 -5.77 -9.35
N TRP A 984 -18.78 -4.64 -9.97
CA TRP A 984 -18.17 -3.49 -9.30
C TRP A 984 -19.23 -2.69 -8.57
#